data_AF-A0A3Q4G9T3-F1
#
_entry.id   AF-A0A3Q4G9T3-F1
#
_cell.length_a   1.000
_cell.length_b   1.000
_cell.length_c   1.000
_cell.angle_alpha   90.00
_cell.angle_beta   90.00
_cell.angle_gamma   90.00
#
_symmetry.space_group_name_H-M   'P 1'
#
loop_
_entity.id
_entity.type
_entity.pdbx_description
1 polymer ?
#
loop_
_entity_poly.entity_id
_entity_poly.type
_entity_poly.pdbx_seq_one_letter_code
_entity_poly.pdbx_strand_id
1 'polypeptide(L)'
;MVEPADRSSTAGQRLGAPESFGVSTLEPGLRPPAQPPGRQVSMRVQMLDDTQEVFQISQRSPGKVLFDLVCAHLNLVEGDYFGLEYQDQRKMTVWLDLLKPTLKQIRRPKNTILRFVVKFFPPDHTQLMEELTRYLFALQIKRDLACGRLICNDTSAALMVSHIIQSEIGDFDETQSWQHLLHNKYLPDQDAIRDEIIDCHREHVGQTPAVSDYQLLEIARRLEMYGVRLHPAKDREGTKLSLAVANSGVLVFQGNTKINSFNWSKIRKLSFKRKRFLIKLRADPTQNAHHDTLEFAMASRDCCKVFWKICVEYHAFFRLFEEPKPRPKPILFTRGSSFRFSGRTQKQIIDYVKDSEPKKVPFERKHSKILSNSSMSPQSASTRSHVPKEVIPGSEKSSLGGPHVAVNGNGSVNGQRMGRTGVLGAEQSAEVQPLSPLTSPLLTEAGYVRNDEEDEARRKKFPTDKAYFIAKELLTTERTYLNDLQVITESFHSAVGKDEAFPDSVKSLISANYDPVYKFHQGFLKETEQRLAQWEGRSNAHIKGDYQRIGDVLLKNIQGLRQLTIHLQKHSECLVELERACRSSRKVETLCRDFEQQRVCYLPLNIFLLRPLHRLLHYKLILERLCKHYPPTHDDFRDCRAALADISEMVLQLQGIMMKMENFQKLIELKKDLTGVEDLISPGREFIRLGCLSKLSGKGLQQRMFFLFSDCLVYTSRGMTPSNQFKVHGQLPLYGMTIRESEEEWGVPHSFTLFGQRQSVVVAASCASEMERWVEDIRMAIDLAEQSSSLNNDLLSTSLSDNKDGGVEQESEDELGGSRSSLERQGHRGNTTVHVCWHRNTSVSMVDFSIAVENQLSGNLLRKFKNSNGWQKLWVVFTNFSLFFYKSHQDDYPLASLPLLGYSVTVPSESENIHKDYVFKLHFKSHVYYFRSESEYTFERWMEVIRSATCSTSRPLPSTRKDLY
;
A
#
# COMPACT_ATOMS: atom_id res chain seq x y z
N MET A 1 44.76 72.72 -6.12
CA MET A 1 46.18 72.41 -6.44
C MET A 1 46.16 71.19 -7.36
N VAL A 2 46.92 71.23 -8.47
CA VAL A 2 47.08 70.16 -9.47
C VAL A 2 45.77 69.57 -10.06
N GLU A 3 45.18 70.33 -10.96
CA GLU A 3 44.59 69.80 -12.22
C GLU A 3 45.74 69.46 -13.23
N PRO A 4 45.54 68.84 -14.44
CA PRO A 4 44.37 69.00 -15.33
C PRO A 4 43.97 67.84 -16.30
N ALA A 5 42.85 68.09 -17.04
CA ALA A 5 42.59 67.86 -18.48
C ALA A 5 42.64 66.48 -19.22
N ASP A 6 41.44 66.03 -19.62
CA ASP A 6 40.91 65.93 -21.01
C ASP A 6 41.28 64.80 -22.04
N ARG A 7 40.27 64.44 -22.85
CA ARG A 7 40.21 63.80 -24.22
C ARG A 7 40.48 62.31 -24.55
N SER A 8 39.37 61.65 -24.93
CA SER A 8 39.11 60.86 -26.17
C SER A 8 39.84 59.55 -26.55
N SER A 9 39.07 58.48 -26.81
CA SER A 9 38.97 57.83 -28.15
C SER A 9 37.83 56.77 -28.20
N THR A 10 37.35 56.41 -29.39
CA THR A 10 36.26 55.44 -29.65
C THR A 10 36.66 54.35 -30.67
N ALA A 11 35.80 53.33 -30.79
CA ALA A 11 35.83 52.21 -31.74
C ALA A 11 36.87 51.08 -31.48
N GLY A 12 36.62 49.83 -31.88
CA GLY A 12 35.50 49.32 -32.68
C GLY A 12 34.94 47.96 -32.22
N GLN A 13 33.67 47.71 -32.52
CA GLN A 13 32.97 46.45 -32.22
C GLN A 13 33.47 45.28 -33.09
N ARG A 14 33.32 44.06 -32.57
CA ARG A 14 32.93 42.91 -33.39
C ARG A 14 31.82 42.11 -32.71
N LEU A 15 30.61 42.28 -33.26
CA LEU A 15 29.47 41.35 -33.30
C LEU A 15 29.19 40.54 -32.03
N GLY A 16 28.15 40.91 -31.29
CA GLY A 16 27.69 40.18 -30.12
C GLY A 16 27.20 38.76 -30.46
N ALA A 17 27.42 37.84 -29.52
CA ALA A 17 26.55 36.68 -29.38
C ALA A 17 25.23 37.15 -28.75
N PRO A 18 24.07 36.57 -29.11
CA PRO A 18 22.81 36.90 -28.45
C PRO A 18 22.86 36.48 -26.98
N GLU A 19 22.22 37.25 -26.11
CA GLU A 19 22.08 36.92 -24.69
C GLU A 19 21.30 35.60 -24.55
N SER A 20 21.88 34.64 -23.85
CA SER A 20 21.29 33.32 -23.67
C SER A 20 20.26 33.35 -22.54
N PHE A 21 19.01 33.63 -22.90
CA PHE A 21 17.84 33.41 -22.04
C PHE A 21 17.65 31.90 -21.76
N GLY A 22 18.47 31.37 -20.85
CA GLY A 22 18.27 30.10 -20.15
C GLY A 22 17.59 30.33 -18.79
N VAL A 23 17.09 29.26 -18.18
CA VAL A 23 16.35 29.33 -16.90
C VAL A 23 17.34 29.56 -15.75
N SER A 24 17.71 30.83 -15.52
CA SER A 24 18.64 31.26 -14.47
C SER A 24 17.89 31.91 -13.32
N THR A 25 17.59 31.13 -12.28
CA THR A 25 16.80 31.55 -11.09
C THR A 25 17.65 32.16 -9.97
N LEU A 26 18.85 32.67 -10.30
CA LEU A 26 19.79 33.24 -9.34
C LEU A 26 19.49 34.72 -9.03
N GLU A 27 19.01 35.00 -7.83
CA GLU A 27 19.02 36.38 -7.31
C GLU A 27 20.47 36.91 -7.14
N PRO A 28 20.72 38.23 -7.34
CA PRO A 28 22.04 38.85 -7.18
C PRO A 28 22.58 38.87 -5.74
N GLY A 29 22.98 37.71 -5.20
CA GLY A 29 23.57 37.62 -3.86
C GLY A 29 24.04 36.23 -3.41
N LEU A 30 23.55 35.15 -4.02
CA LEU A 30 23.95 33.79 -3.64
C LEU A 30 25.42 33.50 -4.02
N ARG A 31 26.27 33.33 -3.01
CA ARG A 31 27.69 32.99 -3.21
C ARG A 31 27.83 31.56 -3.75
N PRO A 32 28.51 31.32 -4.89
CA PRO A 32 28.69 29.97 -5.42
C PRO A 32 29.56 29.09 -4.51
N PRO A 33 29.47 27.75 -4.62
CA PRO A 33 30.26 26.82 -3.81
C PRO A 33 31.77 27.11 -3.85
N ALA A 34 32.41 27.09 -2.68
CA ALA A 34 33.82 27.45 -2.52
C ALA A 34 34.76 26.58 -3.38
N GLN A 35 35.37 27.19 -4.40
CA GLN A 35 36.26 26.47 -5.32
C GLN A 35 37.71 26.40 -4.79
N PRO A 36 38.42 25.27 -4.99
CA PRO A 36 39.83 25.16 -4.64
C PRO A 36 40.70 26.01 -5.59
N PRO A 37 41.70 26.77 -5.08
CA PRO A 37 42.47 27.71 -5.88
C PRO A 37 43.23 27.01 -7.03
N GLY A 38 43.22 27.65 -8.20
CA GLY A 38 43.89 27.15 -9.40
C GLY A 38 43.32 27.73 -10.70
N ARG A 39 43.96 27.40 -11.82
CA ARG A 39 43.50 27.79 -13.17
C ARG A 39 42.10 27.22 -13.44
N GLN A 40 41.18 28.07 -13.89
CA GLN A 40 39.82 27.66 -14.28
C GLN A 40 39.78 27.04 -15.67
N VAL A 41 38.75 26.23 -15.92
CA VAL A 41 38.42 25.60 -17.21
C VAL A 41 36.91 25.62 -17.42
N SER A 42 36.48 26.15 -18.57
CA SER A 42 35.09 26.14 -19.02
C SER A 42 34.61 24.71 -19.33
N MET A 43 33.48 24.33 -18.75
CA MET A 43 32.76 23.07 -19.02
C MET A 43 31.37 23.40 -19.56
N ARG A 44 30.99 22.85 -20.72
CA ARG A 44 29.65 23.06 -21.30
C ARG A 44 28.68 21.98 -20.85
N VAL A 45 27.52 22.40 -20.34
CA VAL A 45 26.43 21.53 -19.90
C VAL A 45 25.18 21.87 -20.71
N GLN A 46 24.59 20.87 -21.36
CA GLN A 46 23.26 20.97 -21.95
C GLN A 46 22.21 20.57 -20.91
N MET A 47 21.17 21.38 -20.74
CA MET A 47 20.08 21.16 -19.80
C MET A 47 18.94 20.32 -20.40
N LEU A 48 17.87 20.11 -19.64
CA LEU A 48 16.69 19.35 -20.06
C LEU A 48 15.76 20.11 -21.03
N ASP A 49 15.82 21.43 -21.05
CA ASP A 49 15.21 22.32 -22.06
C ASP A 49 16.11 22.53 -23.30
N ASP A 50 17.16 21.70 -23.42
CA ASP A 50 18.25 21.74 -24.40
C ASP A 50 19.07 23.06 -24.48
N THR A 51 18.93 24.00 -23.53
CA THR A 51 19.89 25.13 -23.35
C THR A 51 21.31 24.63 -23.08
N GLN A 52 22.33 25.46 -23.36
CA GLN A 52 23.74 25.09 -23.19
C GLN A 52 24.52 26.15 -22.41
N GLU A 53 24.68 25.89 -21.12
CA GLU A 53 25.38 26.76 -20.17
C GLU A 53 26.87 26.41 -20.03
N VAL A 54 27.67 27.38 -19.58
CA VAL A 54 29.14 27.27 -19.49
C VAL A 54 29.64 27.56 -18.08
N PHE A 55 29.94 26.49 -17.35
CA PHE A 55 30.39 26.55 -15.95
C PHE A 55 31.91 26.60 -15.85
N GLN A 56 32.45 27.47 -14.99
CA GLN A 56 33.88 27.53 -14.68
C GLN A 56 34.22 26.65 -13.47
N ILE A 57 35.18 25.75 -13.63
CA ILE A 57 35.73 24.95 -12.52
C ILE A 57 37.27 25.01 -12.49
N SER A 58 37.85 25.08 -11.29
CA SER A 58 39.28 24.86 -11.07
C SER A 58 39.74 23.48 -11.57
N GLN A 59 40.93 23.40 -12.17
CA GLN A 59 41.46 22.17 -12.82
C GLN A 59 41.47 20.91 -11.94
N ARG A 60 41.55 21.07 -10.60
CA ARG A 60 41.61 19.95 -9.64
C ARG A 60 40.23 19.53 -9.12
N SER A 61 39.17 20.28 -9.42
CA SER A 61 37.82 20.09 -8.85
C SER A 61 37.23 18.72 -9.16
N PRO A 62 36.63 18.02 -8.17
CA PRO A 62 35.90 16.78 -8.38
C PRO A 62 34.60 17.04 -9.15
N GLY A 63 34.05 15.99 -9.80
CA GLY A 63 32.81 16.07 -10.57
C GLY A 63 31.63 16.66 -9.80
N LYS A 64 31.59 16.47 -8.46
CA LYS A 64 30.58 17.07 -7.58
C LYS A 64 30.53 18.61 -7.70
N VAL A 65 31.67 19.30 -7.82
CA VAL A 65 31.67 20.78 -7.92
C VAL A 65 30.99 21.26 -9.20
N LEU A 66 31.16 20.55 -10.32
CA LEU A 66 30.44 20.90 -11.56
C LEU A 66 28.94 20.62 -11.45
N PHE A 67 28.57 19.54 -10.77
CA PHE A 67 27.16 19.18 -10.52
C PHE A 67 26.47 20.16 -9.58
N ASP A 68 27.11 20.50 -8.46
CA ASP A 68 26.62 21.45 -7.47
C ASP A 68 26.41 22.84 -8.07
N LEU A 69 27.28 23.27 -9.00
CA LEU A 69 27.11 24.52 -9.76
C LEU A 69 25.89 24.48 -10.71
N VAL A 70 25.62 23.35 -11.36
CA VAL A 70 24.42 23.16 -12.20
C VAL A 70 23.15 23.19 -11.36
N CYS A 71 23.12 22.47 -10.24
CA CYS A 71 21.98 22.49 -9.32
C CYS A 71 21.76 23.88 -8.70
N ALA A 72 22.82 24.62 -8.38
CA ALA A 72 22.72 25.99 -7.87
C ALA A 72 22.17 26.97 -8.91
N HIS A 73 22.62 26.89 -10.17
CA HIS A 73 22.12 27.75 -11.26
C HIS A 73 20.62 27.55 -11.54
N LEU A 74 20.13 26.32 -11.37
CA LEU A 74 18.70 25.98 -11.49
C LEU A 74 17.90 26.22 -10.20
N ASN A 75 18.54 26.58 -9.08
CA ASN A 75 17.95 26.56 -7.72
C ASN A 75 17.28 25.22 -7.34
N LEU A 76 17.89 24.10 -7.74
CA LEU A 76 17.27 22.77 -7.70
C LEU A 76 17.53 22.04 -6.37
N VAL A 77 16.57 22.12 -5.45
CA VAL A 77 16.64 21.50 -4.11
C VAL A 77 16.77 19.98 -4.14
N GLU A 78 16.03 19.28 -5.02
CA GLU A 78 16.03 17.82 -5.13
C GLU A 78 17.07 17.28 -6.15
N GLY A 79 18.16 18.03 -6.37
CA GLY A 79 19.14 17.79 -7.44
C GLY A 79 19.73 16.38 -7.51
N ASP A 80 19.82 15.65 -6.39
CA ASP A 80 20.36 14.28 -6.35
C ASP A 80 19.58 13.25 -7.20
N TYR A 81 18.33 13.52 -7.62
CA TYR A 81 17.61 12.68 -8.60
C TYR A 81 18.26 12.71 -10.01
N PHE A 82 19.09 13.71 -10.31
CA PHE A 82 19.65 14.00 -11.63
C PHE A 82 21.13 13.59 -11.74
N GLY A 83 21.71 13.77 -12.93
CA GLY A 83 23.12 13.52 -13.15
C GLY A 83 23.65 14.14 -14.43
N LEU A 84 24.98 14.29 -14.49
CA LEU A 84 25.69 14.70 -15.70
C LEU A 84 26.21 13.46 -16.44
N GLU A 85 25.78 13.26 -17.68
CA GLU A 85 26.30 12.24 -18.60
C GLU A 85 27.10 12.87 -19.76
N TYR A 86 28.02 12.13 -20.37
CA TYR A 86 28.74 12.57 -21.57
C TYR A 86 29.13 11.37 -22.45
N GLN A 87 29.43 11.61 -23.73
CA GLN A 87 30.00 10.56 -24.60
C GLN A 87 31.52 10.45 -24.36
N ASP A 88 31.99 9.23 -24.11
CA ASP A 88 33.41 8.93 -23.97
C ASP A 88 34.13 8.83 -25.35
N GLN A 89 35.42 8.48 -25.30
CA GLN A 89 36.26 8.32 -26.50
C GLN A 89 35.82 7.17 -27.44
N ARG A 90 34.95 6.27 -26.97
CA ARG A 90 34.35 5.16 -27.72
C ARG A 90 32.87 5.43 -28.05
N LYS A 91 32.43 6.69 -27.93
CA LYS A 91 31.03 7.13 -28.09
C LYS A 91 30.03 6.52 -27.09
N MET A 92 30.51 5.85 -26.03
CA MET A 92 29.64 5.34 -24.97
C MET A 92 29.17 6.50 -24.08
N THR A 93 27.86 6.63 -23.89
CA THR A 93 27.31 7.52 -22.85
C THR A 93 27.68 7.00 -21.46
N VAL A 94 28.32 7.84 -20.65
CA VAL A 94 28.79 7.52 -19.29
C VAL A 94 28.47 8.65 -18.31
N TRP A 95 28.14 8.29 -17.07
CA TRP A 95 27.94 9.24 -15.97
C TRP A 95 29.27 9.82 -15.46
N LEU A 96 29.27 11.11 -15.13
CA LEU A 96 30.35 11.80 -14.43
C LEU A 96 30.51 11.22 -13.02
N ASP A 97 31.71 10.74 -12.68
CA ASP A 97 32.04 10.17 -11.38
C ASP A 97 32.27 11.34 -10.39
N LEU A 98 31.26 11.68 -9.59
CA LEU A 98 31.27 12.90 -8.75
C LEU A 98 32.47 12.98 -7.80
N LEU A 99 33.03 11.84 -7.39
CA LEU A 99 34.19 11.74 -6.49
C LEU A 99 35.56 11.89 -7.18
N LYS A 100 35.62 12.12 -8.51
CA LYS A 100 36.88 12.21 -9.26
C LYS A 100 37.07 13.56 -9.95
N PRO A 101 38.31 14.08 -10.06
CA PRO A 101 38.58 15.32 -10.79
C PRO A 101 38.03 15.30 -12.22
N THR A 102 37.18 16.27 -12.58
CA THR A 102 36.42 16.29 -13.84
C THR A 102 37.33 16.13 -15.07
N LEU A 103 38.46 16.84 -15.07
CA LEU A 103 39.43 16.82 -16.17
C LEU A 103 40.26 15.52 -16.27
N LYS A 104 40.21 14.64 -15.26
CA LYS A 104 40.74 13.27 -15.35
C LYS A 104 39.74 12.28 -15.96
N GLN A 105 38.51 12.71 -16.22
CA GLN A 105 37.44 11.90 -16.82
C GLN A 105 37.19 12.26 -18.29
N ILE A 106 37.37 13.55 -18.64
CA ILE A 106 37.05 14.12 -19.95
C ILE A 106 38.34 14.54 -20.67
N ARG A 107 38.70 13.84 -21.76
CA ARG A 107 39.98 14.05 -22.49
C ARG A 107 40.05 15.34 -23.31
N ARG A 108 38.91 15.90 -23.74
CA ARG A 108 38.81 17.13 -24.54
C ARG A 108 37.66 18.02 -24.03
N PRO A 109 37.80 18.68 -22.86
CA PRO A 109 36.69 19.38 -22.19
C PRO A 109 36.03 20.45 -23.07
N LYS A 110 36.81 21.26 -23.80
CA LYS A 110 36.31 22.27 -24.75
C LYS A 110 35.43 21.72 -25.88
N ASN A 111 35.52 20.42 -26.17
CA ASN A 111 34.81 19.73 -27.26
C ASN A 111 33.85 18.65 -26.73
N THR A 112 33.59 18.64 -25.41
CA THR A 112 32.69 17.67 -24.76
C THR A 112 31.53 18.42 -24.13
N ILE A 113 30.33 18.18 -24.63
CA ILE A 113 29.09 18.63 -24.00
C ILE A 113 28.67 17.55 -23.01
N LEU A 114 28.52 17.91 -21.73
CA LEU A 114 27.82 17.08 -20.75
C LEU A 114 26.32 17.35 -20.89
N ARG A 115 25.46 16.36 -20.66
CA ARG A 115 24.01 16.56 -20.55
C ARG A 115 23.59 16.39 -19.10
N PHE A 116 22.85 17.35 -18.57
CA PHE A 116 22.07 17.21 -17.34
C PHE A 116 20.78 16.47 -17.68
N VAL A 117 20.52 15.37 -16.99
CA VAL A 117 19.40 14.45 -17.26
C VAL A 117 18.93 13.79 -15.95
N VAL A 118 17.69 13.26 -15.94
CA VAL A 118 17.23 12.44 -14.81
C VAL A 118 18.07 11.16 -14.73
N LYS A 119 18.53 10.84 -13.52
CA LYS A 119 19.38 9.68 -13.22
C LYS A 119 18.65 8.61 -12.41
N PHE A 120 17.76 9.01 -11.50
CA PHE A 120 16.99 8.10 -10.65
C PHE A 120 15.50 8.40 -10.82
N PHE A 121 14.74 7.45 -11.35
CA PHE A 121 13.29 7.57 -11.52
C PHE A 121 12.58 6.91 -10.33
N PRO A 122 11.83 7.64 -9.49
CA PRO A 122 11.02 7.03 -8.44
C PRO A 122 9.82 6.29 -9.06
N PRO A 123 9.29 5.25 -8.40
CA PRO A 123 8.11 4.51 -8.89
C PRO A 123 6.80 5.32 -8.78
N ASP A 124 6.86 6.43 -8.05
CA ASP A 124 5.74 7.23 -7.61
C ASP A 124 6.20 8.69 -7.67
N HIS A 125 5.68 9.41 -8.67
CA HIS A 125 6.00 10.81 -8.95
C HIS A 125 5.56 11.78 -7.83
N THR A 126 4.70 11.37 -6.89
CA THR A 126 4.32 12.20 -5.73
C THR A 126 5.46 12.34 -4.70
N GLN A 127 6.57 11.60 -4.91
CA GLN A 127 7.82 11.70 -4.16
C GLN A 127 8.80 12.76 -4.72
N LEU A 128 8.40 13.46 -5.80
CA LEU A 128 9.04 14.67 -6.30
C LEU A 128 8.29 15.86 -5.70
N MET A 129 8.87 16.47 -4.66
CA MET A 129 8.17 17.44 -3.82
C MET A 129 8.09 18.82 -4.50
N GLU A 130 9.17 19.27 -5.14
CA GLU A 130 9.24 20.57 -5.80
C GLU A 130 8.55 20.55 -7.18
N GLU A 131 7.92 21.67 -7.54
CA GLU A 131 7.33 21.82 -8.88
C GLU A 131 8.40 21.85 -9.96
N LEU A 132 9.53 22.53 -9.73
CA LEU A 132 10.67 22.54 -10.64
C LEU A 132 11.18 21.12 -10.92
N THR A 133 11.24 20.26 -9.91
CA THR A 133 11.63 18.85 -10.09
C THR A 133 10.63 18.13 -10.99
N ARG A 134 9.32 18.30 -10.77
CA ARG A 134 8.28 17.70 -11.62
C ARG A 134 8.35 18.20 -13.07
N TYR A 135 8.55 19.51 -13.29
CA TYR A 135 8.74 20.10 -14.62
C TYR A 135 10.00 19.56 -15.33
N LEU A 136 11.14 19.45 -14.63
CA LEU A 136 12.36 18.85 -15.20
C LEU A 136 12.16 17.36 -15.53
N PHE A 137 11.39 16.63 -14.74
CA PHE A 137 10.97 15.25 -15.08
C PHE A 137 10.02 15.21 -16.29
N ALA A 138 9.08 16.16 -16.42
CA ALA A 138 8.21 16.29 -17.60
C ALA A 138 9.03 16.51 -18.88
N LEU A 139 10.03 17.41 -18.85
CA LEU A 139 10.97 17.62 -19.96
C LEU A 139 11.77 16.35 -20.30
N GLN A 140 12.17 15.56 -19.30
CA GLN A 140 12.81 14.25 -19.53
C GLN A 140 11.86 13.26 -20.23
N ILE A 141 10.59 13.19 -19.83
CA ILE A 141 9.59 12.32 -20.46
C ILE A 141 9.30 12.77 -21.91
N LYS A 142 9.09 14.07 -22.15
CA LYS A 142 9.01 14.66 -23.50
C LYS A 142 10.20 14.23 -24.36
N ARG A 143 11.42 14.33 -23.82
CA ARG A 143 12.65 13.91 -24.51
C ARG A 143 12.66 12.41 -24.81
N ASP A 144 12.20 11.58 -23.88
CA ASP A 144 12.19 10.12 -24.04
C ASP A 144 11.12 9.62 -25.02
N LEU A 145 9.98 10.33 -25.14
CA LEU A 145 9.00 10.12 -26.22
C LEU A 145 9.59 10.51 -27.59
N ALA A 146 10.14 11.73 -27.70
CA ALA A 146 10.62 12.28 -28.98
C ALA A 146 11.79 11.50 -29.59
N CYS A 147 12.57 10.76 -28.79
CA CYS A 147 13.63 9.86 -29.28
C CYS A 147 13.28 8.36 -29.20
N GLY A 148 12.00 8.01 -29.02
CA GLY A 148 11.52 6.61 -29.07
C GLY A 148 12.06 5.71 -27.95
N ARG A 149 12.47 6.28 -26.80
CA ARG A 149 12.94 5.52 -25.63
C ARG A 149 11.80 5.11 -24.71
N LEU A 150 10.80 5.98 -24.55
CA LEU A 150 9.57 5.66 -23.83
C LEU A 150 8.55 5.12 -24.83
N ILE A 151 8.30 3.81 -24.76
CA ILE A 151 7.41 3.10 -25.69
C ILE A 151 6.04 2.96 -25.05
N CYS A 152 5.01 3.29 -25.84
CA CYS A 152 3.61 3.31 -25.47
C CYS A 152 2.73 2.97 -26.70
N ASN A 153 1.44 2.75 -26.49
CA ASN A 153 0.46 2.71 -27.58
C ASN A 153 -0.02 4.13 -27.92
N ASP A 154 -0.66 4.26 -29.08
CA ASP A 154 -1.10 5.53 -29.68
C ASP A 154 -1.96 6.35 -28.72
N THR A 155 -2.98 5.75 -28.09
CA THR A 155 -3.83 6.41 -27.09
C THR A 155 -3.05 7.01 -25.91
N SER A 156 -2.04 6.29 -25.39
CA SER A 156 -1.20 6.83 -24.30
C SER A 156 -0.23 7.89 -24.82
N ALA A 157 0.27 7.74 -26.04
CA ALA A 157 1.14 8.71 -26.70
C ALA A 157 0.40 10.03 -26.94
N ALA A 158 -0.85 9.96 -27.43
CA ALA A 158 -1.73 11.08 -27.67
C ALA A 158 -2.00 11.87 -26.38
N LEU A 159 -2.43 11.18 -25.31
CA LEU A 159 -2.73 11.81 -24.01
C LEU A 159 -1.48 12.38 -23.32
N MET A 160 -0.31 11.76 -23.47
CA MET A 160 0.94 12.34 -22.96
C MET A 160 1.34 13.60 -23.75
N VAL A 161 1.20 13.60 -25.08
CA VAL A 161 1.52 14.78 -25.89
C VAL A 161 0.48 15.90 -25.68
N SER A 162 -0.80 15.59 -25.47
CA SER A 162 -1.82 16.61 -25.17
C SER A 162 -1.58 17.30 -23.83
N HIS A 163 -1.08 16.59 -22.80
CA HIS A 163 -0.58 17.24 -21.58
C HIS A 163 0.72 18.03 -21.77
N ILE A 164 1.63 17.60 -22.66
CA ILE A 164 2.84 18.38 -22.99
C ILE A 164 2.46 19.71 -23.65
N ILE A 165 1.53 19.71 -24.62
CA ILE A 165 1.12 20.96 -25.28
C ILE A 165 0.25 21.83 -24.36
N GLN A 166 -0.61 21.27 -23.51
CA GLN A 166 -1.30 22.04 -22.46
C GLN A 166 -0.29 22.74 -21.51
N SER A 167 0.82 22.08 -21.16
CA SER A 167 1.91 22.68 -20.36
C SER A 167 2.76 23.71 -21.13
N GLU A 168 2.61 23.81 -22.45
CA GLU A 168 3.43 24.67 -23.32
C GLU A 168 2.72 25.83 -24.02
N ILE A 169 1.46 25.67 -24.41
CA ILE A 169 0.66 26.69 -25.09
C ILE A 169 -0.62 27.06 -24.34
N GLY A 170 -0.96 26.34 -23.27
CA GLY A 170 -2.20 26.53 -22.50
C GLY A 170 -3.38 25.77 -23.09
N ASP A 171 -4.58 26.30 -22.83
CA ASP A 171 -5.85 25.71 -23.27
C ASP A 171 -5.95 25.57 -24.80
N PHE A 172 -6.80 24.66 -25.26
CA PHE A 172 -6.97 24.37 -26.67
C PHE A 172 -7.54 25.56 -27.47
N ASP A 173 -6.70 26.15 -28.32
CA ASP A 173 -7.13 26.83 -29.55
C ASP A 173 -6.79 25.96 -30.77
N GLU A 174 -7.72 25.86 -31.72
CA GLU A 174 -7.58 24.98 -32.87
C GLU A 174 -6.44 25.40 -33.80
N THR A 175 -6.28 26.70 -34.06
CA THR A 175 -5.24 27.20 -34.97
C THR A 175 -3.85 27.06 -34.33
N GLN A 176 -3.72 27.46 -33.07
CA GLN A 176 -2.47 27.43 -32.30
C GLN A 176 -2.00 25.99 -32.05
N SER A 177 -2.91 25.08 -31.70
CA SER A 177 -2.56 23.67 -31.41
C SER A 177 -2.15 22.90 -32.67
N TRP A 178 -2.88 23.08 -33.79
CA TRP A 178 -2.46 22.54 -35.10
C TRP A 178 -1.08 23.08 -35.51
N GLN A 179 -0.84 24.39 -35.38
CA GLN A 179 0.47 24.97 -35.70
C GLN A 179 1.59 24.48 -34.77
N HIS A 180 1.32 24.30 -33.47
CA HIS A 180 2.32 23.84 -32.51
C HIS A 180 2.73 22.38 -32.79
N LEU A 181 1.78 21.52 -33.15
CA LEU A 181 2.00 20.12 -33.55
C LEU A 181 2.61 19.95 -34.95
N LEU A 182 2.46 20.94 -35.84
CA LEU A 182 3.16 20.98 -37.13
C LEU A 182 4.64 21.31 -36.96
N HIS A 183 4.99 22.26 -36.08
CA HIS A 183 6.36 22.75 -35.92
C HIS A 183 7.20 21.95 -34.91
N ASN A 184 6.58 21.19 -34.00
CA ASN A 184 7.28 20.48 -32.93
C ASN A 184 6.99 18.98 -32.96
N LYS A 185 8.06 18.16 -32.89
CA LYS A 185 7.98 16.69 -32.89
C LYS A 185 8.26 16.13 -31.50
N TYR A 186 7.20 15.66 -30.86
CA TYR A 186 7.15 14.99 -29.56
C TYR A 186 7.23 13.46 -29.68
N LEU A 187 6.96 12.91 -30.86
CA LEU A 187 7.00 11.48 -31.19
C LEU A 187 7.58 11.27 -32.59
N PRO A 188 8.18 10.10 -32.90
CA PRO A 188 8.65 9.78 -34.25
C PRO A 188 7.52 9.83 -35.29
N ASP A 189 6.43 9.09 -35.03
CA ASP A 189 5.32 8.90 -35.98
C ASP A 189 4.10 9.79 -35.67
N GLN A 190 4.33 10.95 -35.04
CA GLN A 190 3.32 11.88 -34.53
C GLN A 190 2.18 12.23 -35.50
N ASP A 191 2.44 12.23 -36.80
CA ASP A 191 1.46 12.64 -37.81
C ASP A 191 0.33 11.63 -38.00
N ALA A 192 0.52 10.37 -37.58
CA ALA A 192 -0.52 9.35 -37.61
C ALA A 192 -1.58 9.50 -36.51
N ILE A 193 -1.24 10.16 -35.39
CA ILE A 193 -2.09 10.28 -34.18
C ILE A 193 -2.44 11.74 -33.86
N ARG A 194 -2.27 12.66 -34.82
CA ARG A 194 -2.36 14.10 -34.58
C ARG A 194 -3.76 14.53 -34.14
N ASP A 195 -4.79 13.97 -34.77
CA ASP A 195 -6.18 14.29 -34.45
C ASP A 195 -6.54 13.76 -33.04
N GLU A 196 -6.02 12.58 -32.66
CA GLU A 196 -6.16 12.00 -31.31
C GLU A 196 -5.50 12.87 -30.24
N ILE A 197 -4.32 13.46 -30.51
CA ILE A 197 -3.66 14.43 -29.62
C ILE A 197 -4.54 15.68 -29.43
N ILE A 198 -5.18 16.14 -30.51
CA ILE A 198 -6.01 17.35 -30.54
C ILE A 198 -7.30 17.14 -29.77
N ASP A 199 -7.98 16.01 -29.96
CA ASP A 199 -9.17 15.65 -29.18
C ASP A 199 -8.82 15.50 -27.69
N CYS A 200 -7.67 14.88 -27.38
CA CYS A 200 -7.16 14.81 -26.00
C CYS A 200 -6.68 16.17 -25.44
N HIS A 201 -6.58 17.24 -26.24
CA HIS A 201 -6.25 18.60 -25.77
C HIS A 201 -7.53 19.42 -25.52
N ARG A 202 -8.60 19.20 -26.30
CA ARG A 202 -9.93 19.80 -26.06
C ARG A 202 -10.45 19.50 -24.64
N GLU A 203 -10.21 18.30 -24.13
CA GLU A 203 -10.61 17.87 -22.78
C GLU A 203 -9.73 18.44 -21.63
N HIS A 204 -8.73 19.30 -21.91
CA HIS A 204 -7.77 19.81 -20.92
C HIS A 204 -7.95 21.27 -20.51
N VAL A 205 -9.02 21.93 -20.95
CA VAL A 205 -9.31 23.35 -20.65
C VAL A 205 -9.29 23.64 -19.14
N GLY A 206 -8.60 24.72 -18.76
CA GLY A 206 -8.42 25.14 -17.37
C GLY A 206 -7.31 24.42 -16.60
N GLN A 207 -6.63 23.42 -17.19
CA GLN A 207 -5.48 22.78 -16.54
C GLN A 207 -4.25 23.69 -16.58
N THR A 208 -3.69 24.00 -15.40
CA THR A 208 -2.42 24.73 -15.34
C THR A 208 -1.24 23.83 -15.75
N PRO A 209 -0.12 24.39 -16.26
CA PRO A 209 1.06 23.61 -16.64
C PRO A 209 1.60 22.68 -15.53
N ALA A 210 1.49 23.09 -14.26
CA ALA A 210 1.86 22.27 -13.10
C ALA A 210 0.96 21.02 -12.91
N VAL A 211 -0.31 21.11 -13.29
CA VAL A 211 -1.26 19.97 -13.31
C VAL A 211 -0.97 19.07 -14.51
N SER A 212 -0.73 19.63 -15.69
CA SER A 212 -0.44 18.84 -16.88
C SER A 212 0.91 18.11 -16.79
N ASP A 213 1.95 18.72 -16.20
CA ASP A 213 3.20 18.04 -15.83
C ASP A 213 2.95 16.85 -14.89
N TYR A 214 2.06 17.02 -13.90
CA TYR A 214 1.71 15.96 -12.95
C TYR A 214 1.01 14.80 -13.65
N GLN A 215 0.00 15.07 -14.48
CA GLN A 215 -0.73 14.01 -15.21
C GLN A 215 0.16 13.29 -16.23
N LEU A 216 1.04 14.00 -16.94
CA LEU A 216 2.06 13.42 -17.80
C LEU A 216 2.92 12.40 -17.05
N LEU A 217 3.35 12.71 -15.82
CA LEU A 217 4.14 11.80 -14.98
C LEU A 217 3.31 10.63 -14.41
N GLU A 218 2.03 10.85 -14.08
CA GLU A 218 1.09 9.83 -13.63
C GLU A 218 0.76 8.81 -14.74
N ILE A 219 0.70 9.24 -16.00
CA ILE A 219 0.57 8.36 -17.17
C ILE A 219 1.91 7.65 -17.43
N ALA A 220 3.00 8.42 -17.58
CA ALA A 220 4.29 7.89 -17.98
C ALA A 220 4.80 6.80 -17.03
N ARG A 221 4.61 6.94 -15.71
CA ARG A 221 5.05 5.95 -14.71
C ARG A 221 4.36 4.58 -14.80
N ARG A 222 3.27 4.47 -15.57
CA ARG A 222 2.53 3.21 -15.81
C ARG A 222 3.13 2.40 -16.96
N LEU A 223 3.97 3.00 -17.80
CA LEU A 223 4.58 2.38 -18.97
C LEU A 223 5.80 1.53 -18.60
N GLU A 224 5.95 0.37 -19.24
CA GLU A 224 7.05 -0.57 -18.93
C GLU A 224 8.46 0.01 -19.16
N MET A 225 8.58 0.98 -20.08
CA MET A 225 9.85 1.64 -20.41
C MET A 225 10.16 2.90 -19.57
N TYR A 226 9.33 3.24 -18.57
CA TYR A 226 9.53 4.41 -17.72
C TYR A 226 10.89 4.39 -16.98
N GLY A 227 11.75 5.36 -17.29
CA GLY A 227 13.11 5.44 -16.74
C GLY A 227 14.06 4.30 -17.14
N VAL A 228 13.65 3.42 -18.08
CA VAL A 228 14.41 2.23 -18.47
C VAL A 228 15.53 2.59 -19.43
N ARG A 229 16.77 2.39 -18.99
CA ARG A 229 17.97 2.50 -19.83
C ARG A 229 18.51 1.11 -20.14
N LEU A 230 18.29 0.63 -21.37
CA LEU A 230 18.71 -0.70 -21.83
C LEU A 230 20.23 -0.77 -22.09
N HIS A 231 20.89 -1.76 -21.53
CA HIS A 231 22.30 -2.08 -21.74
C HIS A 231 22.45 -3.46 -22.40
N PRO A 232 22.88 -3.55 -23.68
CA PRO A 232 22.98 -4.81 -24.41
C PRO A 232 23.89 -5.86 -23.74
N ALA A 233 23.37 -7.07 -23.66
CA ALA A 233 23.98 -8.23 -23.04
C ALA A 233 23.60 -9.53 -23.77
N LYS A 234 24.13 -10.64 -23.27
CA LYS A 234 23.71 -12.00 -23.59
C LYS A 234 23.68 -12.84 -22.32
N ASP A 235 22.87 -13.88 -22.28
CA ASP A 235 22.92 -14.92 -21.23
C ASP A 235 24.10 -15.88 -21.44
N ARG A 236 24.03 -17.08 -20.84
CA ARG A 236 25.03 -18.16 -21.01
C ARG A 236 24.91 -18.89 -22.36
N GLU A 237 23.73 -18.92 -22.96
CA GLU A 237 23.40 -19.64 -24.20
C GLU A 237 23.69 -18.80 -25.45
N GLY A 238 23.74 -17.47 -25.30
CA GLY A 238 24.11 -16.52 -26.33
C GLY A 238 22.95 -15.67 -26.85
N THR A 239 21.75 -15.81 -26.28
CA THR A 239 20.54 -15.03 -26.58
C THR A 239 20.81 -13.55 -26.49
N LYS A 240 20.32 -12.74 -27.43
CA LYS A 240 20.45 -11.27 -27.37
C LYS A 240 19.45 -10.74 -26.35
N LEU A 241 19.95 -10.15 -25.27
CA LEU A 241 19.16 -9.57 -24.18
C LEU A 241 19.61 -8.14 -23.89
N SER A 242 18.81 -7.40 -23.12
CA SER A 242 19.20 -6.12 -22.54
C SER A 242 19.01 -6.16 -21.03
N LEU A 243 19.95 -5.59 -20.28
CA LEU A 243 19.82 -5.38 -18.84
C LEU A 243 19.49 -3.91 -18.56
N ALA A 244 18.63 -3.65 -17.57
CA ALA A 244 18.36 -2.31 -17.08
C ALA A 244 18.41 -2.26 -15.55
N VAL A 245 18.37 -1.06 -14.99
CA VAL A 245 18.42 -0.82 -13.54
C VAL A 245 17.25 0.07 -13.16
N ALA A 246 16.50 -0.32 -12.13
CA ALA A 246 15.32 0.38 -11.63
C ALA A 246 15.36 0.53 -10.10
N ASN A 247 14.43 1.30 -9.55
CA ASN A 247 14.23 1.45 -8.10
C ASN A 247 13.99 0.08 -7.41
N SER A 248 13.42 -0.89 -8.12
CA SER A 248 13.05 -2.22 -7.63
C SER A 248 14.17 -3.27 -7.71
N GLY A 249 15.07 -3.17 -8.70
CA GLY A 249 16.08 -4.18 -8.96
C GLY A 249 16.84 -4.01 -10.28
N VAL A 250 17.51 -5.10 -10.70
CA VAL A 250 18.04 -5.26 -12.05
C VAL A 250 16.99 -5.94 -12.92
N LEU A 251 16.66 -5.34 -14.07
CA LEU A 251 15.65 -5.86 -15.00
C LEU A 251 16.31 -6.55 -16.19
N VAL A 252 15.63 -7.54 -16.78
CA VAL A 252 16.06 -8.22 -18.01
C VAL A 252 14.97 -8.08 -19.07
N PHE A 253 15.38 -7.65 -20.26
CA PHE A 253 14.53 -7.40 -21.42
C PHE A 253 14.95 -8.25 -22.61
N GLN A 254 13.99 -8.66 -23.42
CA GLN A 254 14.18 -9.25 -24.74
C GLN A 254 13.44 -8.37 -25.75
N GLY A 255 14.19 -7.73 -26.66
CA GLY A 255 13.67 -6.55 -27.35
C GLY A 255 13.31 -5.47 -26.31
N ASN A 256 12.06 -5.03 -26.33
CA ASN A 256 11.51 -4.02 -25.41
C ASN A 256 10.59 -4.61 -24.33
N THR A 257 10.38 -5.94 -24.31
CA THR A 257 9.53 -6.62 -23.32
C THR A 257 10.36 -7.10 -22.13
N LYS A 258 9.90 -6.82 -20.90
CA LYS A 258 10.55 -7.23 -19.65
C LYS A 258 10.30 -8.71 -19.36
N ILE A 259 11.30 -9.55 -19.61
CA ILE A 259 11.21 -11.01 -19.39
C ILE A 259 11.55 -11.45 -17.96
N ASN A 260 12.30 -10.66 -17.17
CA ASN A 260 12.66 -11.03 -15.80
C ASN A 260 13.04 -9.79 -14.95
N SER A 261 13.03 -9.94 -13.62
CA SER A 261 13.53 -8.93 -12.68
C SER A 261 14.15 -9.53 -11.41
N PHE A 262 15.31 -9.01 -11.02
CA PHE A 262 16.05 -9.41 -9.83
C PHE A 262 15.97 -8.28 -8.80
N ASN A 263 15.00 -8.41 -7.88
CA ASN A 263 14.77 -7.41 -6.82
C ASN A 263 16.03 -7.20 -5.96
N TRP A 264 16.30 -5.97 -5.54
CA TRP A 264 17.41 -5.63 -4.64
C TRP A 264 17.46 -6.50 -3.36
N SER A 265 16.31 -6.95 -2.85
CA SER A 265 16.24 -7.86 -1.70
C SER A 265 16.75 -9.27 -1.99
N LYS A 266 16.58 -9.79 -3.23
CA LYS A 266 17.03 -11.12 -3.65
C LYS A 266 18.50 -11.12 -4.11
N ILE A 267 19.07 -9.97 -4.45
CA ILE A 267 20.49 -9.85 -4.81
C ILE A 267 21.36 -9.94 -3.53
N ARG A 268 22.43 -10.75 -3.59
CA ARG A 268 23.47 -10.88 -2.56
C ARG A 268 24.72 -10.08 -2.90
N LYS A 269 25.16 -10.14 -4.16
CA LYS A 269 26.37 -9.46 -4.62
C LYS A 269 26.37 -9.25 -6.13
N LEU A 270 26.65 -8.03 -6.56
CA LEU A 270 26.95 -7.71 -7.95
C LEU A 270 28.46 -7.63 -8.16
N SER A 271 28.94 -8.24 -9.24
CA SER A 271 30.36 -8.21 -9.63
C SER A 271 30.52 -8.42 -11.13
N PHE A 272 31.75 -8.36 -11.66
CA PHE A 272 32.05 -8.68 -13.05
C PHE A 272 33.47 -9.21 -13.22
N LYS A 273 33.70 -10.05 -14.23
CA LYS A 273 35.01 -10.65 -14.56
C LYS A 273 35.17 -10.67 -16.09
N ARG A 274 36.24 -10.03 -16.60
CA ARG A 274 36.39 -9.75 -18.06
C ARG A 274 35.09 -9.06 -18.57
N LYS A 275 34.46 -9.57 -19.64
CA LYS A 275 33.20 -9.07 -20.22
C LYS A 275 31.91 -9.72 -19.65
N ARG A 276 32.01 -10.44 -18.53
CA ARG A 276 30.89 -11.14 -17.88
C ARG A 276 30.47 -10.37 -16.63
N PHE A 277 29.23 -9.88 -16.61
CA PHE A 277 28.56 -9.35 -15.42
C PHE A 277 27.92 -10.51 -14.63
N LEU A 278 27.98 -10.44 -13.31
CA LEU A 278 27.65 -11.55 -12.41
C LEU A 278 26.69 -11.07 -11.32
N ILE A 279 25.47 -11.61 -11.32
CA ILE A 279 24.47 -11.41 -10.27
C ILE A 279 24.50 -12.66 -9.38
N LYS A 280 25.13 -12.55 -8.20
CA LYS A 280 24.94 -13.54 -7.14
C LYS A 280 23.64 -13.23 -6.43
N LEU A 281 22.71 -14.18 -6.47
CA LEU A 281 21.50 -14.12 -5.66
C LEU A 281 21.85 -14.49 -4.20
N ARG A 282 20.91 -14.22 -3.30
CA ARG A 282 20.88 -14.87 -1.99
C ARG A 282 20.43 -16.30 -2.22
N ALA A 283 21.09 -17.26 -1.58
CA ALA A 283 20.77 -18.67 -1.74
C ALA A 283 19.29 -18.88 -1.36
N ASP A 284 18.52 -19.39 -2.32
CA ASP A 284 17.14 -19.80 -2.13
C ASP A 284 17.19 -21.28 -1.70
N PRO A 285 16.69 -21.67 -0.51
CA PRO A 285 16.84 -23.03 0.02
C PRO A 285 16.24 -24.15 -0.85
N THR A 286 15.52 -23.82 -1.92
CA THR A 286 14.86 -24.78 -2.83
C THR A 286 15.41 -24.77 -4.26
N GLN A 287 16.63 -24.25 -4.50
CA GLN A 287 17.31 -24.40 -5.79
C GLN A 287 18.66 -25.11 -5.64
N ASN A 288 18.91 -26.13 -6.47
CA ASN A 288 20.17 -26.87 -6.49
C ASN A 288 21.37 -25.92 -6.67
N ALA A 289 22.42 -26.14 -5.87
CA ALA A 289 23.50 -25.18 -5.60
C ALA A 289 24.35 -24.71 -6.80
N HIS A 290 24.10 -25.19 -8.02
CA HIS A 290 24.88 -24.89 -9.22
C HIS A 290 24.50 -23.57 -9.93
N HIS A 291 23.34 -22.96 -9.62
CA HIS A 291 22.82 -21.79 -10.36
C HIS A 291 22.72 -20.47 -9.58
N ASP A 292 23.26 -20.43 -8.35
CA ASP A 292 23.31 -19.29 -7.42
C ASP A 292 24.02 -18.00 -7.96
N THR A 293 24.55 -18.04 -9.19
CA THR A 293 25.22 -16.92 -9.86
C THR A 293 24.82 -16.86 -11.34
N LEU A 294 23.94 -15.92 -11.66
CA LEU A 294 23.57 -15.59 -13.02
C LEU A 294 24.73 -14.86 -13.71
N GLU A 295 25.00 -15.19 -14.97
CA GLU A 295 26.07 -14.60 -15.76
C GLU A 295 25.49 -13.97 -17.04
N PHE A 296 25.85 -12.72 -17.29
CA PHE A 296 25.48 -11.99 -18.50
C PHE A 296 26.73 -11.47 -19.22
N ALA A 297 26.94 -11.86 -20.48
CA ALA A 297 28.05 -11.41 -21.30
C ALA A 297 27.72 -10.09 -22.01
N MET A 298 28.42 -9.00 -21.66
CA MET A 298 28.27 -7.70 -22.31
C MET A 298 29.37 -7.49 -23.37
N ALA A 299 29.28 -6.41 -24.16
CA ALA A 299 30.24 -6.12 -25.22
C ALA A 299 31.70 -6.00 -24.74
N SER A 300 31.93 -5.42 -23.54
CA SER A 300 33.28 -5.28 -22.97
C SER A 300 33.31 -5.29 -21.44
N ARG A 301 34.50 -5.43 -20.85
CA ARG A 301 34.75 -5.22 -19.42
C ARG A 301 34.28 -3.85 -18.95
N ASP A 302 34.45 -2.83 -19.78
CA ASP A 302 34.13 -1.45 -19.41
C ASP A 302 32.62 -1.21 -19.44
N CYS A 303 31.89 -1.89 -20.33
CA CYS A 303 30.42 -1.97 -20.27
C CYS A 303 29.94 -2.59 -18.95
N CYS A 304 30.50 -3.74 -18.55
CA CYS A 304 30.19 -4.36 -17.25
C CYS A 304 30.50 -3.44 -16.07
N LYS A 305 31.60 -2.67 -16.15
CA LYS A 305 31.99 -1.71 -15.11
C LYS A 305 31.05 -0.51 -15.02
N VAL A 306 30.57 0.02 -16.16
CA VAL A 306 29.57 1.09 -16.21
C VAL A 306 28.24 0.58 -15.64
N PHE A 307 27.75 -0.57 -16.10
CA PHE A 307 26.51 -1.16 -15.59
C PHE A 307 26.58 -1.44 -14.08
N TRP A 308 27.68 -2.04 -13.61
CA TRP A 308 27.93 -2.28 -12.18
C TRP A 308 27.92 -0.98 -11.34
N LYS A 309 28.45 0.14 -11.85
CA LYS A 309 28.36 1.45 -11.18
C LYS A 309 26.89 1.88 -11.04
N ILE A 310 26.11 1.81 -12.12
CA ILE A 310 24.70 2.21 -12.12
C ILE A 310 23.91 1.38 -11.08
N CYS A 311 24.14 0.07 -11.01
CA CYS A 311 23.51 -0.76 -9.98
C CYS A 311 23.90 -0.38 -8.55
N VAL A 312 25.18 -0.05 -8.30
CA VAL A 312 25.66 0.42 -6.99
C VAL A 312 25.01 1.76 -6.61
N GLU A 313 24.84 2.66 -7.58
CA GLU A 313 24.23 3.97 -7.38
C GLU A 313 22.72 3.87 -7.13
N TYR A 314 21.97 3.16 -7.96
CA TYR A 314 20.52 2.94 -7.76
C TYR A 314 20.22 2.22 -6.44
N HIS A 315 20.98 1.16 -6.12
CA HIS A 315 20.81 0.49 -4.83
C HIS A 315 21.08 1.45 -3.67
N ALA A 316 22.14 2.26 -3.72
CA ALA A 316 22.43 3.21 -2.66
C ALA A 316 21.33 4.27 -2.51
N PHE A 317 20.92 4.88 -3.63
CA PHE A 317 19.90 5.93 -3.67
C PHE A 317 18.53 5.46 -3.14
N PHE A 318 18.04 4.30 -3.60
CA PHE A 318 16.70 3.81 -3.26
C PHE A 318 16.61 2.87 -2.05
N ARG A 319 17.73 2.33 -1.54
CA ARG A 319 17.72 1.31 -0.46
C ARG A 319 18.48 1.66 0.80
N LEU A 320 19.27 2.73 0.84
CA LEU A 320 20.04 3.13 2.03
C LEU A 320 19.43 4.37 2.70
N PHE A 321 19.54 4.43 4.03
CA PHE A 321 19.06 5.55 4.84
C PHE A 321 20.06 6.72 4.91
N GLU A 322 21.34 6.49 4.61
CA GLU A 322 22.42 7.50 4.60
C GLU A 322 23.45 7.23 3.48
N GLU A 323 24.26 8.24 3.11
CA GLU A 323 25.38 8.09 2.16
C GLU A 323 26.40 7.05 2.67
N PRO A 324 26.89 6.11 1.81
CA PRO A 324 27.93 5.15 2.20
C PRO A 324 29.23 5.79 2.70
N LYS A 325 29.42 5.75 4.03
CA LYS A 325 30.62 6.22 4.73
C LYS A 325 31.90 5.61 4.13
N PRO A 326 32.98 6.41 3.92
CA PRO A 326 34.20 5.92 3.28
C PRO A 326 34.93 4.92 4.19
N ARG A 327 35.17 3.70 3.69
CA ARG A 327 36.02 2.74 4.40
C ARG A 327 37.50 3.14 4.28
N PRO A 328 38.31 3.00 5.35
CA PRO A 328 39.75 3.19 5.24
C PRO A 328 40.34 2.20 4.24
N LYS A 329 41.36 2.63 3.48
CA LYS A 329 42.05 1.77 2.53
C LYS A 329 43.10 0.95 3.29
N PRO A 330 43.11 -0.39 3.21
CA PRO A 330 44.24 -1.16 3.70
C PRO A 330 45.48 -0.83 2.84
N ILE A 331 46.65 -0.81 3.48
CA ILE A 331 47.88 -0.22 2.94
C ILE A 331 48.47 -1.03 1.77
N LEU A 332 48.07 -2.31 1.61
CA LEU A 332 48.56 -3.20 0.55
C LEU A 332 47.45 -3.67 -0.42
N PHE A 333 47.70 -3.46 -1.71
CA PHE A 333 47.08 -4.11 -2.88
C PHE A 333 45.58 -4.45 -2.85
N THR A 334 44.70 -3.45 -2.74
CA THR A 334 43.25 -3.66 -2.98
C THR A 334 42.94 -4.01 -4.43
N ARG A 335 42.82 -5.30 -4.76
CA ARG A 335 42.43 -5.81 -6.10
C ARG A 335 40.93 -5.63 -6.38
N GLY A 336 40.45 -4.39 -6.45
CA GLY A 336 39.02 -4.08 -6.63
C GLY A 336 38.75 -2.64 -7.10
N SER A 337 37.47 -2.34 -7.40
CA SER A 337 37.03 -1.01 -7.79
C SER A 337 36.54 -0.22 -6.57
N SER A 338 37.30 0.80 -6.14
CA SER A 338 36.99 1.65 -4.96
C SER A 338 35.90 2.70 -5.23
N PHE A 339 34.90 2.37 -6.05
CA PHE A 339 33.79 3.27 -6.39
C PHE A 339 32.64 3.08 -5.38
N ARG A 340 32.02 4.19 -4.98
CA ARG A 340 30.85 4.27 -4.11
C ARG A 340 29.90 5.33 -4.66
N PHE A 341 28.61 5.21 -4.32
CA PHE A 341 27.65 6.30 -4.44
C PHE A 341 28.09 7.50 -3.58
N SER A 342 27.68 8.71 -3.98
CA SER A 342 27.85 9.95 -3.21
C SER A 342 26.81 10.96 -3.65
N GLY A 343 26.32 11.78 -2.70
CA GLY A 343 25.03 12.47 -2.79
C GLY A 343 24.08 11.98 -1.70
N ARG A 344 22.93 12.64 -1.55
CA ARG A 344 21.86 12.24 -0.62
C ARG A 344 21.13 11.00 -1.16
N THR A 345 20.76 10.07 -0.29
CA THR A 345 19.81 9.00 -0.68
C THR A 345 18.39 9.55 -0.82
N GLN A 346 17.48 8.83 -1.48
CA GLN A 346 16.11 9.32 -1.68
C GLN A 346 15.42 9.67 -0.36
N LYS A 347 15.66 8.88 0.70
CA LYS A 347 15.16 9.20 2.05
C LYS A 347 15.71 10.54 2.55
N GLN A 348 17.02 10.78 2.42
CA GLN A 348 17.64 12.03 2.87
C GLN A 348 17.16 13.26 2.10
N ILE A 349 16.73 13.12 0.83
CA ILE A 349 16.08 14.21 0.08
C ILE A 349 14.68 14.45 0.63
N ILE A 350 13.88 13.37 0.73
CA ILE A 350 12.48 13.41 1.17
C ILE A 350 12.34 13.93 2.61
N ASP A 351 13.29 13.62 3.49
CA ASP A 351 13.27 14.12 4.87
C ASP A 351 13.79 15.58 4.92
N TYR A 352 14.88 15.91 4.20
CA TYR A 352 15.35 17.30 4.09
C TYR A 352 14.26 18.27 3.61
N VAL A 353 13.48 17.91 2.58
CA VAL A 353 12.43 18.78 2.01
C VAL A 353 11.17 18.86 2.90
N LYS A 354 11.00 17.97 3.89
CA LYS A 354 9.97 18.11 4.93
C LYS A 354 10.44 18.99 6.09
N ASP A 355 11.71 18.87 6.45
CA ASP A 355 12.29 19.53 7.63
C ASP A 355 12.69 20.98 7.33
N SER A 356 12.95 21.31 6.06
CA SER A 356 13.05 22.69 5.56
C SER A 356 11.71 23.22 5.08
N GLU A 357 11.40 24.49 5.34
CA GLU A 357 10.49 25.25 4.47
C GLU A 357 11.28 25.86 3.31
N PRO A 358 11.30 25.24 2.11
CA PRO A 358 11.92 25.88 0.95
C PRO A 358 11.11 27.12 0.57
N LYS A 359 11.78 28.26 0.46
CA LYS A 359 11.17 29.44 -0.17
C LYS A 359 10.78 29.06 -1.59
N LYS A 360 9.49 29.14 -1.92
CA LYS A 360 8.97 28.92 -3.28
C LYS A 360 9.46 30.04 -4.20
N VAL A 361 10.65 29.87 -4.77
CA VAL A 361 11.19 30.75 -5.81
C VAL A 361 10.50 30.40 -7.13
N PRO A 362 9.78 31.34 -7.78
CA PRO A 362 9.24 31.11 -9.10
C PRO A 362 10.36 30.80 -10.11
N PHE A 363 10.10 29.89 -11.05
CA PHE A 363 11.01 29.59 -12.14
C PHE A 363 10.31 29.83 -13.47
N GLU A 364 11.07 30.31 -14.46
CA GLU A 364 10.53 30.47 -15.82
C GLU A 364 10.45 29.12 -16.52
N ARG A 365 9.27 28.81 -17.07
CA ARG A 365 9.05 27.65 -17.92
C ARG A 365 9.49 27.97 -19.35
N LYS A 366 10.19 27.05 -20.00
CA LYS A 366 10.60 27.18 -21.39
C LYS A 366 9.76 26.26 -22.28
N HIS A 367 9.08 26.87 -23.23
CA HIS A 367 8.16 26.21 -24.16
C HIS A 367 8.85 25.98 -25.53
N SER A 368 8.31 25.09 -26.36
CA SER A 368 8.91 24.81 -27.68
C SER A 368 8.79 26.00 -28.62
N LYS A 369 9.76 26.16 -29.53
CA LYS A 369 9.89 27.36 -30.35
C LYS A 369 8.85 27.41 -31.48
N ILE A 370 7.82 28.24 -31.32
CA ILE A 370 7.08 28.79 -32.45
C ILE A 370 7.99 29.80 -33.18
N LEU A 371 8.08 29.71 -34.51
CA LEU A 371 8.73 30.73 -35.35
C LEU A 371 7.74 31.88 -35.62
N SER A 372 7.44 32.66 -34.59
CA SER A 372 6.51 33.80 -34.66
C SER A 372 7.12 34.98 -35.42
N ASN A 373 6.80 35.07 -36.71
CA ASN A 373 7.29 36.14 -37.58
C ASN A 373 6.36 37.38 -37.55
N SER A 374 6.26 38.05 -36.41
CA SER A 374 5.56 39.33 -36.27
C SER A 374 6.17 40.21 -35.16
N SER A 375 6.94 41.22 -35.57
CA SER A 375 7.40 42.28 -34.68
C SER A 375 6.38 43.40 -34.58
N MET A 376 5.98 43.77 -33.35
CA MET A 376 5.79 45.18 -32.94
C MET A 376 5.58 45.25 -31.42
N SER A 377 6.49 45.92 -30.71
CA SER A 377 6.23 46.47 -29.38
C SER A 377 5.81 47.94 -29.50
N PRO A 378 5.09 48.46 -28.50
CA PRO A 378 5.66 49.62 -27.80
C PRO A 378 5.98 49.33 -26.33
N GLN A 379 6.79 50.19 -25.73
CA GLN A 379 7.26 50.06 -24.35
C GLN A 379 6.28 50.66 -23.34
N SER A 380 6.26 50.13 -22.13
CA SER A 380 5.58 50.74 -20.99
C SER A 380 6.40 51.90 -20.42
N ALA A 381 5.71 53.00 -20.07
CA ALA A 381 6.27 54.10 -19.30
C ALA A 381 5.44 54.28 -18.01
N SER A 382 6.12 54.37 -16.86
CA SER A 382 5.49 54.54 -15.55
C SER A 382 5.06 55.99 -15.30
N THR A 383 4.07 56.21 -14.43
CA THR A 383 4.11 57.19 -13.31
C THR A 383 2.96 56.94 -12.31
N ARG A 384 3.19 57.24 -11.03
CA ARG A 384 2.17 57.23 -9.94
C ARG A 384 1.41 58.56 -9.92
N SER A 385 0.11 58.59 -9.59
CA SER A 385 -0.46 59.70 -8.77
C SER A 385 -1.88 59.45 -8.25
N HIS A 386 -2.25 60.26 -7.27
CA HIS A 386 -3.45 60.21 -6.44
C HIS A 386 -4.77 60.67 -7.10
N VAL A 387 -5.86 60.11 -6.57
CA VAL A 387 -7.24 60.66 -6.33
C VAL A 387 -7.25 62.14 -5.87
N PRO A 388 -8.33 62.98 -5.97
CA PRO A 388 -9.70 62.84 -6.56
C PRO A 388 -10.16 63.98 -7.53
N LYS A 389 -11.34 63.85 -8.19
CA LYS A 389 -12.57 64.67 -7.92
C LYS A 389 -13.70 64.57 -8.98
N GLU A 390 -14.93 64.40 -8.47
CA GLU A 390 -16.23 65.03 -8.80
C GLU A 390 -16.50 65.64 -10.20
N VAL A 391 -17.61 65.22 -10.86
CA VAL A 391 -18.87 66.00 -11.08
C VAL A 391 -19.87 65.20 -11.97
N ILE A 392 -21.17 65.35 -11.73
CA ILE A 392 -22.35 64.75 -12.42
C ILE A 392 -23.13 65.92 -13.07
N PRO A 393 -23.62 65.90 -14.34
CA PRO A 393 -24.75 65.06 -14.86
C PRO A 393 -24.60 64.59 -16.33
N GLY A 394 -25.54 63.88 -17.00
CA GLY A 394 -26.83 63.25 -16.62
C GLY A 394 -27.89 63.31 -17.75
N SER A 395 -28.91 62.41 -17.73
CA SER A 395 -30.14 62.38 -18.59
C SER A 395 -29.96 62.22 -20.13
N GLU A 396 -30.88 61.68 -20.97
CA GLU A 396 -32.15 60.90 -20.81
C GLU A 396 -32.61 60.28 -22.18
N LYS A 397 -33.53 59.28 -22.15
CA LYS A 397 -34.57 58.86 -23.16
C LYS A 397 -34.14 58.48 -24.60
N SER A 398 -34.50 57.33 -25.23
CA SER A 398 -35.75 56.55 -25.45
C SER A 398 -36.73 57.17 -26.48
N SER A 399 -37.35 56.48 -27.47
CA SER A 399 -37.63 55.03 -27.68
C SER A 399 -37.36 54.59 -29.16
N LEU A 400 -38.09 53.81 -29.98
CA LEU A 400 -39.41 53.10 -29.97
C LEU A 400 -39.50 52.12 -31.19
N GLY A 401 -40.27 51.01 -31.17
CA GLY A 401 -40.76 50.31 -32.40
C GLY A 401 -41.07 48.79 -32.31
N GLY A 402 -42.30 48.38 -32.66
CA GLY A 402 -42.74 46.99 -32.96
C GLY A 402 -43.11 46.81 -34.46
N PRO A 403 -43.80 45.72 -34.92
CA PRO A 403 -44.96 45.08 -34.27
C PRO A 403 -45.08 43.53 -34.41
N HIS A 404 -46.25 42.98 -34.02
CA HIS A 404 -46.66 41.55 -34.04
C HIS A 404 -47.12 41.00 -35.43
N VAL A 405 -47.19 39.66 -35.58
CA VAL A 405 -48.42 38.82 -35.69
C VAL A 405 -48.03 37.32 -35.87
N ALA A 406 -48.95 36.38 -35.58
CA ALA A 406 -48.73 34.91 -35.60
C ALA A 406 -49.90 34.15 -36.25
N VAL A 407 -49.77 32.82 -36.49
CA VAL A 407 -50.81 31.76 -36.32
C VAL A 407 -50.32 30.36 -36.80
N ASN A 408 -50.96 29.30 -36.29
CA ASN A 408 -50.63 27.86 -36.40
C ASN A 408 -50.89 27.20 -37.78
N GLY A 409 -50.35 25.99 -37.99
CA GLY A 409 -50.85 25.02 -38.99
C GLY A 409 -50.22 23.62 -38.89
N ASN A 410 -51.03 22.56 -38.75
CA ASN A 410 -50.59 21.14 -38.78
C ASN A 410 -50.61 20.57 -40.20
N GLY A 411 -49.74 19.60 -40.50
CA GLY A 411 -49.76 18.81 -41.75
C GLY A 411 -48.89 17.55 -41.66
N SER A 412 -49.18 16.51 -42.47
CA SER A 412 -48.53 15.19 -42.42
C SER A 412 -48.55 14.49 -43.80
N VAL A 413 -47.99 13.28 -43.87
CA VAL A 413 -48.18 12.20 -44.89
C VAL A 413 -47.15 12.04 -46.03
N ASN A 414 -46.48 10.87 -45.98
CA ASN A 414 -45.88 10.02 -47.05
C ASN A 414 -44.70 10.43 -47.95
N GLY A 415 -43.79 9.45 -48.12
CA GLY A 415 -42.87 9.27 -49.26
C GLY A 415 -42.19 7.89 -49.22
N GLN A 416 -42.35 7.04 -50.24
CA GLN A 416 -41.88 5.63 -50.26
C GLN A 416 -40.79 5.35 -51.30
N ARG A 417 -39.87 4.39 -51.06
CA ARG A 417 -39.75 3.11 -51.84
C ARG A 417 -38.56 2.18 -51.50
N MET A 418 -38.85 0.86 -51.61
CA MET A 418 -38.07 -0.32 -52.10
C MET A 418 -36.51 -0.26 -52.23
N GLY A 419 -35.71 -1.33 -51.96
CA GLY A 419 -35.96 -2.66 -51.35
C GLY A 419 -35.86 -3.90 -52.29
N ARG A 420 -35.08 -4.94 -51.91
CA ARG A 420 -35.15 -6.39 -52.31
C ARG A 420 -34.02 -7.25 -51.66
N THR A 421 -34.31 -8.22 -50.77
CA THR A 421 -34.46 -9.72 -50.93
C THR A 421 -33.18 -10.53 -51.20
N GLY A 422 -32.91 -11.69 -50.57
CA GLY A 422 -33.62 -12.45 -49.51
C GLY A 422 -33.14 -13.93 -49.39
N VAL A 423 -33.94 -14.81 -48.73
CA VAL A 423 -33.89 -16.32 -48.74
C VAL A 423 -32.79 -17.00 -47.88
N LEU A 424 -32.98 -18.10 -47.11
CA LEU A 424 -34.14 -18.79 -46.46
C LEU A 424 -33.60 -19.76 -45.36
N GLY A 425 -34.44 -20.19 -44.39
CA GLY A 425 -34.16 -21.36 -43.51
C GLY A 425 -34.80 -21.29 -42.11
N ALA A 426 -35.51 -22.34 -41.69
CA ALA A 426 -36.19 -22.49 -40.39
C ALA A 426 -36.08 -23.98 -39.93
N GLU A 427 -36.50 -24.45 -38.73
CA GLU A 427 -37.33 -23.90 -37.65
C GLU A 427 -36.59 -24.06 -36.28
N GLN A 428 -37.11 -24.21 -35.03
CA GLN A 428 -38.47 -24.33 -34.47
C GLN A 428 -38.49 -24.02 -32.95
N SER A 429 -39.70 -23.96 -32.36
CA SER A 429 -40.09 -24.28 -30.96
C SER A 429 -39.43 -23.54 -29.78
N ALA A 430 -40.25 -22.68 -29.18
CA ALA A 430 -39.96 -21.74 -28.10
C ALA A 430 -39.59 -22.35 -26.72
N GLU A 431 -38.69 -21.65 -26.03
CA GLU A 431 -38.69 -21.52 -24.57
C GLU A 431 -38.37 -20.06 -24.19
N VAL A 432 -38.74 -19.60 -22.99
CA VAL A 432 -38.74 -18.16 -22.65
C VAL A 432 -37.40 -17.71 -22.05
N GLN A 433 -36.66 -16.84 -22.77
CA GLN A 433 -35.50 -16.12 -22.23
C GLN A 433 -35.48 -14.63 -22.65
N PRO A 434 -34.91 -13.73 -21.82
CA PRO A 434 -34.79 -12.31 -22.13
C PRO A 434 -33.54 -12.01 -22.97
N LEU A 435 -33.65 -11.08 -23.92
CA LEU A 435 -32.52 -10.58 -24.71
C LEU A 435 -32.10 -9.17 -24.28
N SER A 436 -30.79 -8.97 -24.10
CA SER A 436 -30.14 -7.65 -24.09
C SER A 436 -29.88 -7.19 -25.54
N PRO A 437 -29.66 -5.89 -25.80
CA PRO A 437 -28.25 -5.45 -25.82
C PRO A 437 -27.98 -3.99 -25.39
N LEU A 438 -26.72 -3.77 -24.98
CA LEU A 438 -25.87 -2.58 -25.19
C LEU A 438 -26.52 -1.17 -25.22
N THR A 439 -26.25 -0.37 -24.19
CA THR A 439 -25.69 0.99 -24.37
C THR A 439 -24.98 1.47 -23.11
N SER A 440 -23.85 2.16 -23.26
CA SER A 440 -23.11 2.77 -22.14
C SER A 440 -23.65 4.16 -21.79
N PRO A 441 -23.83 4.49 -20.50
CA PRO A 441 -23.89 5.88 -20.07
C PRO A 441 -22.47 6.49 -20.11
N LEU A 442 -22.35 7.64 -20.75
CA LEU A 442 -21.13 8.46 -20.76
C LEU A 442 -20.82 9.01 -19.36
N LEU A 443 -19.54 9.21 -19.05
CA LEU A 443 -19.10 10.03 -17.92
C LEU A 443 -18.41 11.29 -18.45
N THR A 444 -19.21 12.33 -18.68
CA THR A 444 -18.76 13.71 -18.88
C THR A 444 -19.22 14.54 -17.68
N GLU A 445 -18.58 15.68 -17.45
CA GLU A 445 -18.58 16.35 -16.15
C GLU A 445 -19.91 16.97 -15.70
N ALA A 446 -20.08 17.04 -14.38
CA ALA A 446 -20.71 18.19 -13.72
C ALA A 446 -20.05 18.39 -12.34
N GLY A 447 -19.13 19.36 -12.27
CA GLY A 447 -18.37 19.68 -11.05
C GLY A 447 -19.21 20.35 -9.97
N TYR A 448 -20.10 19.61 -9.29
CA TYR A 448 -20.80 20.11 -8.10
C TYR A 448 -19.89 20.07 -6.88
N VAL A 449 -19.25 21.21 -6.61
CA VAL A 449 -18.86 21.57 -5.24
C VAL A 449 -20.14 21.59 -4.40
N ARG A 450 -20.33 20.57 -3.56
CA ARG A 450 -21.36 20.64 -2.52
C ARG A 450 -20.94 21.70 -1.50
N ASN A 451 -21.83 22.64 -1.21
CA ASN A 451 -21.70 23.45 0.00
C ASN A 451 -21.83 22.52 1.21
N ASP A 452 -20.72 22.27 1.91
CA ASP A 452 -20.71 21.53 3.19
C ASP A 452 -21.71 22.16 4.20
N GLU A 453 -21.96 23.47 4.08
CA GLU A 453 -22.94 24.24 4.86
C GLU A 453 -24.41 23.80 4.65
N GLU A 454 -24.83 23.40 3.44
CA GLU A 454 -26.23 22.97 3.21
C GLU A 454 -26.50 21.57 3.79
N ASP A 455 -25.54 20.64 3.64
CA ASP A 455 -25.66 19.33 4.27
C ASP A 455 -25.48 19.42 5.80
N GLU A 456 -24.91 20.52 6.35
CA GLU A 456 -24.94 20.84 7.79
C GLU A 456 -26.22 21.53 8.25
N ALA A 457 -26.83 22.41 7.46
CA ALA A 457 -28.18 22.92 7.71
C ALA A 457 -29.20 21.76 7.79
N ARG A 458 -29.01 20.70 6.99
CA ARG A 458 -29.80 19.45 7.06
C ARG A 458 -29.49 18.57 8.28
N ARG A 459 -28.32 18.66 8.92
CA ARG A 459 -27.99 17.84 10.11
C ARG A 459 -28.86 18.17 11.32
N LYS A 460 -29.46 19.35 11.40
CA LYS A 460 -30.34 19.80 12.50
C LYS A 460 -31.69 19.06 12.62
N LYS A 461 -31.86 17.89 11.96
CA LYS A 461 -33.08 17.06 11.98
C LYS A 461 -32.87 15.59 12.40
N PHE A 462 -31.65 15.16 12.73
CA PHE A 462 -31.39 13.76 13.10
C PHE A 462 -31.32 13.58 14.63
N PRO A 463 -31.65 12.38 15.16
CA PRO A 463 -31.47 12.08 16.58
C PRO A 463 -30.00 12.23 16.99
N THR A 464 -29.74 13.05 18.01
CA THR A 464 -28.40 13.27 18.58
C THR A 464 -28.09 12.32 19.75
N ASP A 465 -29.05 11.51 20.19
CA ASP A 465 -28.90 10.65 21.36
C ASP A 465 -27.98 9.44 21.13
N LYS A 466 -27.32 9.01 22.22
CA LYS A 466 -26.38 7.90 22.26
C LYS A 466 -27.04 6.55 22.00
N ALA A 467 -28.30 6.34 22.39
CA ALA A 467 -29.02 5.09 22.11
C ALA A 467 -29.16 4.85 20.60
N TYR A 468 -29.50 5.90 19.84
CA TYR A 468 -29.63 5.83 18.39
C TYR A 468 -28.32 5.42 17.71
N PHE A 469 -27.16 5.94 18.15
CA PHE A 469 -25.89 5.51 17.59
C PHE A 469 -25.49 4.08 18.00
N ILE A 470 -25.88 3.59 19.18
CA ILE A 470 -25.71 2.18 19.57
C ILE A 470 -26.61 1.28 18.71
N ALA A 471 -27.86 1.67 18.46
CA ALA A 471 -28.78 0.96 17.56
C ALA A 471 -28.29 1.00 16.09
N LYS A 472 -27.56 2.04 15.71
CA LYS A 472 -26.89 2.13 14.40
C LYS A 472 -25.64 1.23 14.32
N GLU A 473 -24.88 1.05 15.41
CA GLU A 473 -23.79 0.07 15.50
C GLU A 473 -24.31 -1.37 15.39
N LEU A 474 -25.45 -1.68 16.03
CA LEU A 474 -26.18 -2.94 15.83
C LEU A 474 -26.47 -3.16 14.33
N LEU A 475 -27.13 -2.20 13.69
CA LEU A 475 -27.47 -2.26 12.27
C LEU A 475 -26.25 -2.44 11.35
N THR A 476 -25.19 -1.65 11.55
CA THR A 476 -24.03 -1.70 10.64
C THR A 476 -23.22 -2.97 10.81
N THR A 477 -23.13 -3.52 12.02
CA THR A 477 -22.50 -4.82 12.26
C THR A 477 -23.37 -6.00 11.81
N GLU A 478 -24.71 -5.89 11.88
CA GLU A 478 -25.63 -6.94 11.41
C GLU A 478 -25.53 -7.14 9.91
N ARG A 479 -25.40 -6.05 9.13
CA ARG A 479 -25.14 -6.12 7.68
C ARG A 479 -23.87 -6.90 7.35
N THR A 480 -22.75 -6.62 8.02
CA THR A 480 -21.51 -7.38 7.79
C THR A 480 -21.64 -8.83 8.22
N TYR A 481 -22.29 -9.10 9.35
CA TYR A 481 -22.53 -10.47 9.80
C TYR A 481 -23.41 -11.25 8.82
N LEU A 482 -24.42 -10.63 8.21
CA LEU A 482 -25.24 -11.27 7.18
C LEU A 482 -24.43 -11.60 5.92
N ASN A 483 -23.59 -10.66 5.43
CA ASN A 483 -22.67 -10.92 4.32
C ASN A 483 -21.69 -12.06 4.67
N ASP A 484 -21.17 -12.10 5.91
CA ASP A 484 -20.29 -13.17 6.39
C ASP A 484 -20.98 -14.54 6.45
N LEU A 485 -22.31 -14.60 6.69
CA LEU A 485 -23.09 -15.84 6.57
C LEU A 485 -23.25 -16.26 5.10
N GLN A 486 -23.44 -15.32 4.16
CA GLN A 486 -23.51 -15.61 2.72
C GLN A 486 -22.21 -16.21 2.17
N VAL A 487 -21.06 -15.97 2.80
CA VAL A 487 -19.81 -16.67 2.46
C VAL A 487 -19.96 -18.19 2.63
N ILE A 488 -20.73 -18.65 3.62
CA ILE A 488 -21.01 -20.08 3.86
C ILE A 488 -22.24 -20.56 3.08
N THR A 489 -23.41 -19.93 3.28
CA THR A 489 -24.70 -20.44 2.79
C THR A 489 -24.88 -20.31 1.29
N GLU A 490 -24.26 -19.31 0.66
CA GLU A 490 -24.41 -19.04 -0.78
C GLU A 490 -23.09 -19.29 -1.53
N SER A 491 -22.00 -18.65 -1.13
CA SER A 491 -20.72 -18.69 -1.87
C SER A 491 -20.01 -20.03 -1.76
N PHE A 492 -19.76 -20.53 -0.54
CA PHE A 492 -19.12 -21.82 -0.31
C PHE A 492 -20.00 -22.97 -0.80
N HIS A 493 -21.31 -22.94 -0.51
CA HIS A 493 -22.26 -23.93 -1.03
C HIS A 493 -22.25 -23.98 -2.57
N SER A 494 -22.24 -22.84 -3.27
CA SER A 494 -22.18 -22.78 -4.74
C SER A 494 -20.81 -23.19 -5.32
N ALA A 495 -19.73 -23.10 -4.53
CA ALA A 495 -18.40 -23.57 -4.91
C ALA A 495 -18.27 -25.09 -4.78
N VAL A 496 -18.66 -25.68 -3.63
CA VAL A 496 -18.53 -27.13 -3.39
C VAL A 496 -19.67 -27.94 -3.99
N GLY A 497 -20.87 -27.38 -4.09
CA GLY A 497 -22.07 -28.06 -4.57
C GLY A 497 -22.07 -28.44 -6.06
N LYS A 498 -20.97 -28.16 -6.78
CA LYS A 498 -20.73 -28.50 -8.19
C LYS A 498 -19.70 -29.62 -8.39
N ASP A 499 -19.03 -30.09 -7.32
CA ASP A 499 -17.96 -31.10 -7.40
C ASP A 499 -18.36 -32.35 -6.59
N GLU A 500 -18.50 -33.48 -7.28
CA GLU A 500 -18.86 -34.78 -6.70
C GLU A 500 -17.84 -35.31 -5.68
N ALA A 501 -16.64 -34.72 -5.59
CA ALA A 501 -15.65 -35.08 -4.58
C ALA A 501 -15.92 -34.48 -3.19
N PHE A 502 -16.88 -33.56 -3.04
CA PHE A 502 -17.25 -32.99 -1.74
C PHE A 502 -18.37 -33.81 -1.06
N PRO A 503 -18.19 -34.31 0.18
CA PRO A 503 -19.19 -35.17 0.80
C PRO A 503 -20.54 -34.48 1.05
N ASP A 504 -21.62 -35.02 0.47
CA ASP A 504 -22.99 -34.52 0.70
C ASP A 504 -23.42 -34.57 2.17
N SER A 505 -22.84 -35.46 2.99
CA SER A 505 -23.06 -35.49 4.43
C SER A 505 -22.59 -34.21 5.13
N VAL A 506 -21.39 -33.70 4.78
CA VAL A 506 -20.81 -32.46 5.32
C VAL A 506 -21.57 -31.25 4.79
N LYS A 507 -21.89 -31.23 3.49
CA LYS A 507 -22.71 -30.19 2.84
C LYS A 507 -24.10 -30.08 3.48
N SER A 508 -24.77 -31.21 3.71
CA SER A 508 -26.08 -31.27 4.38
C SER A 508 -26.00 -30.84 5.84
N LEU A 509 -24.97 -31.27 6.58
CA LEU A 509 -24.76 -30.88 7.98
C LEU A 509 -24.56 -29.36 8.13
N ILE A 510 -23.79 -28.74 7.23
CA ILE A 510 -23.58 -27.29 7.23
C ILE A 510 -24.91 -26.58 6.90
N SER A 511 -25.54 -26.87 5.75
CA SER A 511 -26.80 -26.22 5.36
C SER A 511 -27.90 -26.35 6.42
N ALA A 512 -28.09 -27.54 6.99
CA ALA A 512 -29.10 -27.79 8.02
C ALA A 512 -28.90 -26.98 9.33
N ASN A 513 -27.72 -26.39 9.56
CA ASN A 513 -27.42 -25.61 10.76
C ASN A 513 -27.04 -24.14 10.48
N TYR A 514 -26.77 -23.76 9.22
CA TYR A 514 -26.47 -22.39 8.83
C TYR A 514 -27.64 -21.71 8.11
N ASP A 515 -28.39 -22.44 7.26
CA ASP A 515 -29.49 -21.85 6.49
C ASP A 515 -30.66 -21.34 7.38
N PRO A 516 -31.04 -22.02 8.48
CA PRO A 516 -32.03 -21.50 9.44
C PRO A 516 -31.57 -20.21 10.13
N VAL A 517 -30.28 -20.16 10.51
CA VAL A 517 -29.65 -19.00 11.17
C VAL A 517 -29.58 -17.82 10.22
N TYR A 518 -29.11 -18.04 8.98
CA TYR A 518 -29.07 -17.02 7.93
C TYR A 518 -30.47 -16.45 7.62
N LYS A 519 -31.47 -17.32 7.44
CA LYS A 519 -32.87 -16.90 7.21
C LYS A 519 -33.46 -16.10 8.37
N PHE A 520 -33.10 -16.41 9.60
CA PHE A 520 -33.49 -15.62 10.78
C PHE A 520 -32.84 -14.23 10.76
N HIS A 521 -31.53 -14.13 10.53
CA HIS A 521 -30.83 -12.84 10.48
C HIS A 521 -31.25 -11.95 9.29
N GLN A 522 -31.64 -12.55 8.16
CA GLN A 522 -32.32 -11.80 7.08
C GLN A 522 -33.63 -11.13 7.56
N GLY A 523 -34.33 -11.70 8.54
CA GLY A 523 -35.52 -11.12 9.15
C GLY A 523 -35.18 -10.03 10.17
N PHE A 524 -34.30 -10.35 11.12
CA PHE A 524 -33.88 -9.43 12.18
C PHE A 524 -33.21 -8.15 11.63
N LEU A 525 -32.40 -8.26 10.57
CA LEU A 525 -31.85 -7.10 9.87
C LEU A 525 -32.95 -6.18 9.33
N LYS A 526 -33.98 -6.74 8.69
CA LYS A 526 -35.10 -5.95 8.12
C LYS A 526 -35.90 -5.22 9.20
N GLU A 527 -36.15 -5.87 10.34
CA GLU A 527 -36.81 -5.23 11.48
C GLU A 527 -35.96 -4.09 12.07
N THR A 528 -34.64 -4.29 12.16
CA THR A 528 -33.69 -3.27 12.62
C THR A 528 -33.61 -2.10 11.64
N GLU A 529 -33.54 -2.37 10.33
CA GLU A 529 -33.56 -1.34 9.27
C GLU A 529 -34.86 -0.53 9.28
N GLN A 530 -36.01 -1.20 9.42
CA GLN A 530 -37.31 -0.55 9.52
C GLN A 530 -37.38 0.36 10.76
N ARG A 531 -36.92 -0.11 11.93
CA ARG A 531 -36.90 0.69 13.15
C ARG A 531 -36.01 1.92 13.03
N LEU A 532 -34.80 1.78 12.52
CA LEU A 532 -33.88 2.91 12.33
C LEU A 532 -34.42 3.93 11.30
N ALA A 533 -35.08 3.47 10.22
CA ALA A 533 -35.72 4.35 9.24
C ALA A 533 -36.94 5.11 9.81
N GLN A 534 -37.66 4.52 10.76
CA GLN A 534 -38.72 5.20 11.53
C GLN A 534 -38.13 6.22 12.51
N TRP A 535 -37.07 5.86 13.24
CA TRP A 535 -36.37 6.73 14.20
C TRP A 535 -35.73 7.97 13.52
N GLU A 536 -35.15 7.80 12.33
CA GLU A 536 -34.65 8.91 11.50
C GLU A 536 -35.75 9.80 10.90
N GLY A 537 -37.04 9.51 11.12
CA GLY A 537 -38.16 10.33 10.62
C GLY A 537 -38.34 10.28 9.10
N ARG A 538 -37.74 9.31 8.39
CA ARG A 538 -37.83 9.16 6.92
C ARG A 538 -39.20 8.67 6.42
N SER A 539 -40.21 8.68 7.28
CA SER A 539 -41.58 8.25 6.98
C SER A 539 -42.59 9.16 7.67
N ASN A 540 -43.81 9.21 7.14
CA ASN A 540 -44.91 10.02 7.68
C ASN A 540 -45.51 9.44 8.99
N ALA A 541 -44.80 8.53 9.66
CA ALA A 541 -45.24 7.82 10.87
C ALA A 541 -45.02 8.60 12.18
N HIS A 542 -44.37 9.77 12.12
CA HIS A 542 -43.99 10.64 13.25
C HIS A 542 -45.18 11.25 14.04
N ILE A 543 -46.39 10.74 13.86
CA ILE A 543 -47.65 11.27 14.40
C ILE A 543 -48.28 10.32 15.45
N LYS A 544 -47.89 9.02 15.51
CA LYS A 544 -48.63 7.99 16.29
C LYS A 544 -47.84 6.84 16.94
N GLY A 545 -46.53 6.93 17.24
CA GLY A 545 -45.88 5.83 17.98
C GLY A 545 -44.43 6.04 18.44
N ASP A 546 -44.07 5.28 19.49
CA ASP A 546 -42.78 5.34 20.20
C ASP A 546 -41.67 4.57 19.45
N TYR A 547 -41.32 5.06 18.25
CA TYR A 547 -40.30 4.44 17.40
C TYR A 547 -38.85 4.82 17.79
N GLN A 548 -38.65 5.62 18.83
CA GLN A 548 -37.33 6.08 19.28
C GLN A 548 -36.68 5.14 20.31
N ARG A 549 -36.68 3.84 20.01
CA ARG A 549 -36.26 2.76 20.92
C ARG A 549 -35.78 1.53 20.14
N ILE A 550 -35.13 0.56 20.77
CA ILE A 550 -34.64 -0.68 20.10
C ILE A 550 -34.72 -1.95 20.96
N GLY A 551 -34.89 -1.83 22.27
CA GLY A 551 -34.95 -2.94 23.22
C GLY A 551 -36.07 -3.93 22.94
N ASP A 552 -37.24 -3.49 22.50
CA ASP A 552 -38.36 -4.35 22.12
C ASP A 552 -38.06 -5.24 20.89
N VAL A 553 -37.39 -4.69 19.87
CA VAL A 553 -36.93 -5.43 18.69
C VAL A 553 -35.83 -6.42 19.08
N LEU A 554 -34.88 -5.98 19.92
CA LEU A 554 -33.83 -6.86 20.46
C LEU A 554 -34.42 -8.00 21.29
N LEU A 555 -35.31 -7.73 22.25
CA LEU A 555 -35.95 -8.73 23.11
C LEU A 555 -36.65 -9.81 22.28
N LYS A 556 -37.53 -9.40 21.36
CA LYS A 556 -38.25 -10.30 20.46
C LYS A 556 -37.29 -11.19 19.66
N ASN A 557 -36.24 -10.60 19.08
CA ASN A 557 -35.34 -11.35 18.21
C ASN A 557 -34.36 -12.24 19.02
N ILE A 558 -33.88 -11.82 20.19
CA ILE A 558 -33.10 -12.68 21.09
C ILE A 558 -33.94 -13.87 21.58
N GLN A 559 -35.23 -13.68 21.88
CA GLN A 559 -36.15 -14.76 22.24
C GLN A 559 -36.43 -15.72 21.07
N GLY A 560 -36.48 -15.22 19.84
CA GLY A 560 -36.48 -16.06 18.63
C GLY A 560 -35.18 -16.85 18.48
N LEU A 561 -34.03 -16.21 18.73
CA LEU A 561 -32.70 -16.81 18.64
C LEU A 561 -32.48 -17.94 19.67
N ARG A 562 -33.14 -17.91 20.83
CA ARG A 562 -33.18 -19.05 21.80
C ARG A 562 -33.69 -20.35 21.17
N GLN A 563 -34.53 -20.29 20.13
CA GLN A 563 -35.00 -21.48 19.41
C GLN A 563 -33.95 -22.06 18.45
N LEU A 564 -32.96 -21.26 18.05
CA LEU A 564 -31.90 -21.67 17.12
C LEU A 564 -30.64 -22.19 17.83
N THR A 565 -30.59 -22.14 19.16
CA THR A 565 -29.49 -22.67 19.99
C THR A 565 -29.11 -24.11 19.62
N ILE A 566 -30.07 -24.95 19.24
CA ILE A 566 -29.84 -26.33 18.76
C ILE A 566 -28.93 -26.40 17.51
N HIS A 567 -29.02 -25.41 16.62
CA HIS A 567 -28.17 -25.33 15.43
C HIS A 567 -26.78 -24.77 15.79
N LEU A 568 -26.73 -23.76 16.66
CA LEU A 568 -25.47 -23.16 17.15
C LEU A 568 -24.60 -24.19 17.89
N GLN A 569 -25.21 -25.09 18.67
CA GLN A 569 -24.51 -26.22 19.30
C GLN A 569 -23.83 -27.14 18.27
N LYS A 570 -24.45 -27.33 17.09
CA LYS A 570 -23.95 -28.16 15.98
C LYS A 570 -22.87 -27.49 15.13
N HIS A 571 -22.56 -26.21 15.31
CA HIS A 571 -21.51 -25.52 14.53
C HIS A 571 -20.11 -26.08 14.82
N SER A 572 -19.88 -26.61 16.02
CA SER A 572 -18.63 -27.32 16.36
C SER A 572 -18.46 -28.62 15.58
N GLU A 573 -19.54 -29.40 15.45
CA GLU A 573 -19.62 -30.61 14.63
C GLU A 573 -19.35 -30.28 13.15
N CYS A 574 -19.96 -29.21 12.63
CA CYS A 574 -19.73 -28.74 11.25
C CYS A 574 -18.24 -28.46 10.96
N LEU A 575 -17.54 -27.79 11.86
CA LEU A 575 -16.12 -27.47 11.72
C LEU A 575 -15.23 -28.71 11.83
N VAL A 576 -15.55 -29.64 12.73
CA VAL A 576 -14.81 -30.91 12.90
C VAL A 576 -15.03 -31.85 11.71
N GLU A 577 -16.26 -31.99 11.20
CA GLU A 577 -16.54 -32.77 9.99
C GLU A 577 -15.84 -32.19 8.75
N LEU A 578 -15.77 -30.87 8.61
CA LEU A 578 -15.08 -30.22 7.49
C LEU A 578 -13.55 -30.48 7.52
N GLU A 579 -12.89 -30.31 8.66
CA GLU A 579 -11.45 -30.62 8.79
C GLU A 579 -11.19 -32.13 8.63
N ARG A 580 -12.09 -33.01 9.11
CA ARG A 580 -11.99 -34.46 8.86
C ARG A 580 -12.10 -34.78 7.38
N ALA A 581 -13.05 -34.17 6.65
CA ALA A 581 -13.19 -34.36 5.21
C ALA A 581 -11.96 -33.85 4.43
N CYS A 582 -11.39 -32.70 4.82
CA CYS A 582 -10.12 -32.20 4.27
C CYS A 582 -8.96 -33.17 4.53
N ARG A 583 -8.80 -33.66 5.78
CA ARG A 583 -7.79 -34.67 6.14
C ARG A 583 -7.92 -35.97 5.36
N SER A 584 -9.16 -36.42 5.11
CA SER A 584 -9.44 -37.68 4.42
C SER A 584 -9.39 -37.58 2.88
N SER A 585 -9.44 -36.37 2.31
CA SER A 585 -9.46 -36.18 0.85
C SER A 585 -8.71 -34.92 0.42
N ARG A 586 -7.54 -35.11 -0.22
CA ARG A 586 -6.74 -34.05 -0.87
C ARG A 586 -7.51 -33.28 -1.95
N LYS A 587 -8.60 -33.85 -2.50
CA LYS A 587 -9.55 -33.12 -3.36
C LYS A 587 -10.35 -32.10 -2.55
N VAL A 588 -10.94 -32.50 -1.41
CA VAL A 588 -11.71 -31.61 -0.52
C VAL A 588 -10.81 -30.53 0.09
N GLU A 589 -9.60 -30.90 0.54
CA GLU A 589 -8.58 -29.94 0.98
C GLU A 589 -8.28 -28.89 -0.10
N THR A 590 -8.16 -29.34 -1.36
CA THR A 590 -7.91 -28.49 -2.52
C THR A 590 -9.09 -27.56 -2.82
N LEU A 591 -10.33 -28.06 -2.82
CA LEU A 591 -11.54 -27.25 -3.00
C LEU A 591 -11.64 -26.16 -1.92
N CYS A 592 -11.39 -26.49 -0.65
CA CYS A 592 -11.45 -25.52 0.44
C CYS A 592 -10.32 -24.47 0.34
N ARG A 593 -9.08 -24.90 0.03
CA ARG A 593 -7.93 -24.01 -0.17
C ARG A 593 -8.11 -23.08 -1.37
N ASP A 594 -8.76 -23.55 -2.43
CA ASP A 594 -8.97 -22.77 -3.65
C ASP A 594 -10.22 -21.88 -3.54
N PHE A 595 -11.17 -22.20 -2.64
CA PHE A 595 -12.19 -21.26 -2.15
C PHE A 595 -11.57 -20.15 -1.27
N GLU A 596 -10.62 -20.48 -0.38
CA GLU A 596 -9.85 -19.49 0.42
C GLU A 596 -8.98 -18.54 -0.42
N GLN A 597 -8.85 -18.76 -1.73
CA GLN A 597 -8.20 -17.84 -2.68
C GLN A 597 -9.21 -16.90 -3.38
N GLN A 598 -10.52 -17.09 -3.20
CA GLN A 598 -11.55 -16.22 -3.80
C GLN A 598 -11.73 -14.93 -3.00
N ARG A 599 -11.99 -13.81 -3.68
CA ARG A 599 -12.07 -12.47 -3.04
C ARG A 599 -13.17 -12.33 -1.99
N VAL A 600 -14.24 -13.13 -2.09
CA VAL A 600 -15.34 -13.21 -1.12
C VAL A 600 -14.89 -13.85 0.21
N CYS A 601 -13.94 -14.78 0.16
CA CYS A 601 -13.33 -15.43 1.32
C CYS A 601 -12.21 -14.54 1.89
N TYR A 602 -12.56 -13.35 2.38
CA TYR A 602 -11.60 -12.32 2.83
C TYR A 602 -10.90 -12.63 4.17
N LEU A 603 -11.28 -13.74 4.81
CA LEU A 603 -10.71 -14.36 6.01
C LEU A 603 -10.56 -15.87 5.75
N PRO A 604 -9.73 -16.61 6.52
CA PRO A 604 -9.75 -18.08 6.48
C PRO A 604 -11.16 -18.66 6.66
N LEU A 605 -11.50 -19.69 5.89
CA LEU A 605 -12.87 -20.24 5.79
C LEU A 605 -13.47 -20.56 7.17
N ASN A 606 -12.64 -21.15 8.04
CA ASN A 606 -13.04 -21.62 9.36
C ASN A 606 -13.42 -20.48 10.33
N ILE A 607 -13.07 -19.22 10.04
CA ILE A 607 -13.52 -18.05 10.84
C ILE A 607 -14.98 -17.72 10.55
N PHE A 608 -15.46 -17.91 9.32
CA PHE A 608 -16.88 -17.72 9.00
C PHE A 608 -17.77 -18.72 9.75
N LEU A 609 -17.25 -19.93 10.03
CA LEU A 609 -17.91 -20.94 10.87
C LEU A 609 -17.91 -20.63 12.39
N LEU A 610 -17.23 -19.56 12.82
CA LEU A 610 -17.26 -19.05 14.21
C LEU A 610 -18.18 -17.85 14.39
N ARG A 611 -18.49 -17.12 13.31
CA ARG A 611 -19.27 -15.88 13.34
C ARG A 611 -20.62 -15.98 14.07
N PRO A 612 -21.40 -17.07 13.97
CA PRO A 612 -22.68 -17.17 14.66
C PRO A 612 -22.54 -17.12 16.19
N LEU A 613 -21.52 -17.77 16.75
CA LEU A 613 -21.24 -17.75 18.19
C LEU A 613 -20.67 -16.39 18.62
N HIS A 614 -19.75 -15.82 17.83
CA HIS A 614 -19.22 -14.47 18.06
C HIS A 614 -20.32 -13.40 18.08
N ARG A 615 -21.34 -13.53 17.22
CA ARG A 615 -22.44 -12.56 17.15
C ARG A 615 -23.26 -12.49 18.45
N LEU A 616 -23.36 -13.58 19.21
CA LEU A 616 -24.02 -13.58 20.52
C LEU A 616 -23.31 -12.65 21.51
N LEU A 617 -21.98 -12.65 21.52
CA LEU A 617 -21.17 -11.72 22.33
C LEU A 617 -21.46 -10.28 21.94
N HIS A 618 -21.56 -9.98 20.64
CA HIS A 618 -21.87 -8.63 20.16
C HIS A 618 -23.25 -8.15 20.61
N TYR A 619 -24.28 -9.00 20.59
CA TYR A 619 -25.59 -8.64 21.13
C TYR A 619 -25.54 -8.34 22.62
N LYS A 620 -24.84 -9.18 23.40
CA LYS A 620 -24.60 -8.93 24.84
C LYS A 620 -23.92 -7.57 25.06
N LEU A 621 -22.80 -7.31 24.39
CA LEU A 621 -22.05 -6.05 24.51
C LEU A 621 -22.86 -4.81 24.07
N ILE A 622 -23.72 -4.94 23.06
CA ILE A 622 -24.65 -3.87 22.64
C ILE A 622 -25.69 -3.61 23.72
N LEU A 623 -26.30 -4.66 24.27
CA LEU A 623 -27.34 -4.59 25.30
C LEU A 623 -26.79 -4.08 26.65
N GLU A 624 -25.56 -4.43 27.03
CA GLU A 624 -24.87 -3.87 28.19
C GLU A 624 -24.69 -2.35 28.05
N ARG A 625 -24.31 -1.86 26.86
CA ARG A 625 -24.17 -0.42 26.59
C ARG A 625 -25.52 0.32 26.59
N LEU A 626 -26.60 -0.30 26.10
CA LEU A 626 -27.95 0.25 26.20
C LEU A 626 -28.44 0.32 27.66
N CYS A 627 -28.27 -0.77 28.42
CA CYS A 627 -28.64 -0.82 29.84
C CYS A 627 -27.81 0.14 30.72
N LYS A 628 -26.57 0.46 30.32
CA LYS A 628 -25.72 1.47 30.98
C LYS A 628 -26.09 2.91 30.62
N HIS A 629 -26.76 3.13 29.48
CA HIS A 629 -27.17 4.45 28.99
C HIS A 629 -28.56 4.84 29.49
N TYR A 630 -29.53 3.93 29.40
CA TYR A 630 -30.89 4.20 29.85
C TYR A 630 -31.02 4.17 31.39
N PRO A 631 -31.71 5.14 32.03
CA PRO A 631 -32.06 5.05 33.43
C PRO A 631 -33.16 3.98 33.66
N PRO A 632 -33.30 3.42 34.87
CA PRO A 632 -34.32 2.40 35.18
C PRO A 632 -35.79 2.82 34.97
N THR A 633 -36.04 4.11 34.78
CA THR A 633 -37.35 4.72 34.52
C THR A 633 -37.67 4.87 33.03
N HIS A 634 -36.75 4.55 32.12
CA HIS A 634 -36.96 4.63 30.68
C HIS A 634 -37.62 3.34 30.17
N ASP A 635 -38.63 3.43 29.29
CA ASP A 635 -39.40 2.26 28.85
C ASP A 635 -38.50 1.17 28.23
N ASP A 636 -37.57 1.58 27.35
CA ASP A 636 -36.65 0.68 26.65
C ASP A 636 -35.61 0.00 27.59
N PHE A 637 -35.44 0.50 28.82
CA PHE A 637 -34.55 -0.14 29.81
C PHE A 637 -35.07 -1.52 30.22
N ARG A 638 -36.40 -1.69 30.33
CA ARG A 638 -37.00 -2.98 30.74
C ARG A 638 -36.74 -4.04 29.67
N ASP A 639 -36.99 -3.70 28.41
CA ASP A 639 -36.84 -4.64 27.30
C ASP A 639 -35.37 -4.93 27.01
N CYS A 640 -34.50 -3.91 27.05
CA CYS A 640 -33.04 -4.11 26.97
C CYS A 640 -32.51 -5.00 28.11
N ARG A 641 -32.99 -4.82 29.35
CA ARG A 641 -32.52 -5.62 30.50
C ARG A 641 -33.03 -7.07 30.45
N ALA A 642 -34.24 -7.30 29.96
CA ALA A 642 -34.74 -8.65 29.70
C ALA A 642 -33.94 -9.34 28.59
N ALA A 643 -33.70 -8.64 27.47
CA ALA A 643 -32.91 -9.16 26.36
C ALA A 643 -31.45 -9.45 26.77
N LEU A 644 -30.88 -8.62 27.65
CA LEU A 644 -29.55 -8.82 28.21
C LEU A 644 -29.46 -10.08 29.08
N ALA A 645 -30.51 -10.41 29.83
CA ALA A 645 -30.58 -11.66 30.58
C ALA A 645 -30.67 -12.87 29.64
N ASP A 646 -31.61 -12.84 28.68
CA ASP A 646 -31.81 -13.92 27.69
C ASP A 646 -30.51 -14.22 26.89
N ILE A 647 -29.79 -13.19 26.42
CA ILE A 647 -28.54 -13.40 25.68
C ILE A 647 -27.37 -13.81 26.58
N SER A 648 -27.33 -13.35 27.84
CA SER A 648 -26.27 -13.75 28.77
C SER A 648 -26.39 -15.21 29.18
N GLU A 649 -27.62 -15.72 29.35
CA GLU A 649 -27.89 -17.15 29.55
C GLU A 649 -27.43 -17.98 28.33
N MET A 650 -27.79 -17.54 27.11
CA MET A 650 -27.41 -18.21 25.87
C MET A 650 -25.90 -18.20 25.61
N VAL A 651 -25.22 -17.08 25.88
CA VAL A 651 -23.76 -16.96 25.80
C VAL A 651 -23.08 -17.90 26.79
N LEU A 652 -23.54 -17.93 28.06
CA LEU A 652 -22.99 -18.82 29.08
C LEU A 652 -23.17 -20.30 28.70
N GLN A 653 -24.35 -20.67 28.16
CA GLN A 653 -24.63 -22.03 27.69
C GLN A 653 -23.71 -22.47 26.54
N LEU A 654 -23.31 -21.55 25.65
CA LEU A 654 -22.52 -21.85 24.46
C LEU A 654 -21.02 -21.54 24.58
N GLN A 655 -20.59 -20.87 25.66
CA GLN A 655 -19.19 -20.45 25.86
C GLN A 655 -18.20 -21.63 25.74
N GLY A 656 -18.50 -22.76 26.37
CA GLY A 656 -17.66 -23.97 26.30
C GLY A 656 -17.58 -24.64 24.91
N ILE A 657 -18.52 -24.33 24.01
CA ILE A 657 -18.46 -24.75 22.60
C ILE A 657 -17.63 -23.75 21.80
N MET A 658 -17.89 -22.45 22.01
CA MET A 658 -17.19 -21.35 21.35
C MET A 658 -15.68 -21.41 21.58
N MET A 659 -15.21 -21.44 22.83
CA MET A 659 -13.77 -21.45 23.15
C MET A 659 -13.04 -22.66 22.52
N LYS A 660 -13.69 -23.84 22.52
CA LYS A 660 -13.16 -25.05 21.87
C LYS A 660 -13.09 -24.90 20.35
N MET A 661 -14.09 -24.29 19.72
CA MET A 661 -14.05 -24.00 18.27
C MET A 661 -13.00 -22.95 17.92
N GLU A 662 -12.82 -21.91 18.74
CA GLU A 662 -11.82 -20.86 18.53
C GLU A 662 -10.40 -21.45 18.59
N ASN A 663 -10.08 -22.22 19.64
CA ASN A 663 -8.81 -22.93 19.74
C ASN A 663 -8.60 -23.90 18.54
N PHE A 664 -9.60 -24.73 18.22
CA PHE A 664 -9.51 -25.67 17.10
C PHE A 664 -9.30 -24.97 15.74
N GLN A 665 -10.01 -23.86 15.48
CA GLN A 665 -9.78 -23.01 14.31
C GLN A 665 -8.35 -22.46 14.28
N LYS A 666 -7.86 -21.96 15.42
CA LYS A 666 -6.51 -21.40 15.55
C LYS A 666 -5.43 -22.45 15.27
N LEU A 667 -5.60 -23.67 15.75
CA LEU A 667 -4.69 -24.80 15.48
C LEU A 667 -4.73 -25.23 14.01
N ILE A 668 -5.89 -25.21 13.33
CA ILE A 668 -5.98 -25.45 11.89
C ILE A 668 -5.27 -24.35 11.08
N GLU A 669 -5.44 -23.08 11.45
CA GLU A 669 -4.73 -21.95 10.81
C GLU A 669 -3.20 -22.08 10.98
N LEU A 670 -2.74 -22.37 12.20
CA LEU A 670 -1.31 -22.58 12.48
C LEU A 670 -0.75 -23.82 11.78
N LYS A 671 -1.54 -24.88 11.61
CA LYS A 671 -1.19 -26.06 10.79
C LYS A 671 -1.03 -25.71 9.30
N LYS A 672 -1.78 -24.72 8.78
CA LYS A 672 -1.57 -24.21 7.41
C LYS A 672 -0.28 -23.37 7.31
N ASP A 673 0.06 -22.59 8.34
CA ASP A 673 1.25 -21.72 8.36
C ASP A 673 2.57 -22.44 8.72
N LEU A 674 2.52 -23.59 9.39
CA LEU A 674 3.70 -24.36 9.84
C LEU A 674 4.05 -25.54 8.92
N THR A 675 5.31 -25.97 8.97
CA THR A 675 5.85 -27.16 8.29
C THR A 675 6.94 -27.82 9.13
N GLY A 676 7.13 -29.14 8.99
CA GLY A 676 8.13 -29.87 9.78
C GLY A 676 7.74 -30.07 11.25
N VAL A 677 6.44 -30.09 11.53
CA VAL A 677 5.83 -30.53 12.79
C VAL A 677 4.67 -31.45 12.43
N GLU A 678 4.63 -32.63 13.05
CA GLU A 678 3.54 -33.60 12.93
C GLU A 678 2.56 -33.40 14.09
N ASP A 679 1.29 -33.75 13.89
CA ASP A 679 0.21 -33.68 14.88
C ASP A 679 0.12 -32.39 15.74
N LEU A 680 0.32 -31.23 15.11
CA LEU A 680 0.09 -29.92 15.74
C LEU A 680 -1.33 -29.80 16.35
N ILE A 681 -2.32 -30.43 15.71
CA ILE A 681 -3.68 -30.58 16.25
C ILE A 681 -3.74 -31.85 17.09
N SER A 682 -3.42 -31.74 18.38
CA SER A 682 -3.57 -32.82 19.37
C SER A 682 -4.79 -32.57 20.28
N PRO A 683 -5.49 -33.60 20.77
CA PRO A 683 -6.49 -33.45 21.83
C PRO A 683 -5.87 -32.80 23.07
N GLY A 684 -6.52 -31.80 23.65
CA GLY A 684 -6.04 -31.09 24.85
C GLY A 684 -4.90 -30.09 24.62
N ARG A 685 -4.34 -29.97 23.39
CA ARG A 685 -3.43 -28.85 23.07
C ARG A 685 -4.24 -27.58 22.86
N GLU A 686 -3.79 -26.50 23.45
CA GLU A 686 -4.40 -25.18 23.32
C GLU A 686 -3.38 -24.13 22.91
N PHE A 687 -3.79 -23.16 22.09
CA PHE A 687 -2.95 -22.06 21.67
C PHE A 687 -2.93 -20.93 22.71
N ILE A 688 -1.73 -20.46 23.09
CA ILE A 688 -1.55 -19.38 24.07
C ILE A 688 -1.00 -18.10 23.41
N ARG A 689 0.17 -18.16 22.75
CA ARG A 689 0.80 -16.99 22.11
C ARG A 689 1.58 -17.35 20.85
N LEU A 690 1.49 -16.51 19.81
CA LEU A 690 2.39 -16.52 18.66
C LEU A 690 3.13 -15.18 18.59
N GLY A 691 4.35 -15.18 18.07
CA GLY A 691 5.06 -13.93 17.85
C GLY A 691 6.52 -14.11 17.54
N CYS A 692 7.24 -12.99 17.54
CA CYS A 692 8.60 -12.94 17.03
C CYS A 692 9.61 -12.53 18.11
N LEU A 693 10.58 -13.41 18.38
CA LEU A 693 11.71 -13.19 19.29
C LEU A 693 13.03 -13.45 18.55
N SER A 694 14.13 -12.96 19.11
CA SER A 694 15.48 -13.20 18.57
C SER A 694 16.21 -14.28 19.38
N LYS A 695 16.33 -15.50 18.84
CA LYS A 695 17.18 -16.55 19.44
C LYS A 695 18.65 -16.14 19.33
N LEU A 696 19.38 -16.17 20.45
CA LEU A 696 20.83 -15.97 20.46
C LEU A 696 21.55 -17.20 19.89
N SER A 697 22.72 -16.99 19.29
CA SER A 697 23.54 -18.04 18.70
C SER A 697 25.00 -17.59 18.59
N GLY A 698 25.93 -18.51 18.33
CA GLY A 698 27.32 -18.17 17.98
C GLY A 698 27.48 -17.32 16.70
N LYS A 699 26.40 -17.05 15.96
CA LYS A 699 26.33 -16.14 14.81
C LYS A 699 25.58 -14.83 15.15
N GLY A 700 25.46 -14.50 16.44
CA GLY A 700 24.70 -13.37 16.99
C GLY A 700 23.20 -13.65 17.16
N LEU A 701 22.43 -12.61 17.47
CA LEU A 701 20.96 -12.67 17.55
C LEU A 701 20.35 -13.00 16.19
N GLN A 702 19.35 -13.87 16.18
CA GLN A 702 18.62 -14.27 14.99
C GLN A 702 17.11 -14.32 15.23
N GLN A 703 16.38 -13.46 14.53
CA GLN A 703 14.92 -13.46 14.48
C GLN A 703 14.35 -14.86 14.16
N ARG A 704 13.30 -15.27 14.89
CA ARG A 704 12.50 -16.50 14.73
C ARG A 704 11.03 -16.22 15.03
N MET A 705 10.13 -17.10 14.56
CA MET A 705 8.80 -17.19 15.16
C MET A 705 8.82 -18.20 16.30
N PHE A 706 8.03 -17.90 17.32
CA PHE A 706 7.74 -18.74 18.48
C PHE A 706 6.23 -18.90 18.61
N PHE A 707 5.80 -20.09 19.03
CA PHE A 707 4.42 -20.48 19.22
C PHE A 707 4.32 -21.24 20.54
N LEU A 708 3.70 -20.63 21.54
CA LEU A 708 3.42 -21.20 22.84
C LEU A 708 2.05 -21.87 22.81
N PHE A 709 2.03 -23.14 23.19
CA PHE A 709 0.85 -23.97 23.41
C PHE A 709 0.82 -24.44 24.86
N SER A 710 -0.31 -25.00 25.31
CA SER A 710 -0.48 -25.52 26.69
C SER A 710 0.51 -26.62 27.09
N ASP A 711 1.07 -27.36 26.14
CA ASP A 711 2.02 -28.46 26.39
C ASP A 711 3.47 -28.13 26.00
N CYS A 712 3.69 -27.19 25.07
CA CYS A 712 5.00 -26.95 24.47
C CYS A 712 5.20 -25.54 23.89
N LEU A 713 6.46 -25.12 23.85
CA LEU A 713 6.93 -23.94 23.10
C LEU A 713 7.66 -24.39 21.82
N VAL A 714 7.03 -24.17 20.67
CA VAL A 714 7.56 -24.49 19.34
C VAL A 714 8.27 -23.26 18.76
N TYR A 715 9.43 -23.46 18.12
CA TYR A 715 10.18 -22.36 17.49
C TYR A 715 10.80 -22.75 16.14
N THR A 716 10.95 -21.75 15.26
CA THR A 716 11.19 -21.99 13.83
C THR A 716 12.67 -22.01 13.43
N SER A 717 12.89 -22.43 12.18
CA SER A 717 14.05 -22.10 11.37
C SER A 717 14.08 -20.59 11.06
N ARG A 718 15.20 -20.09 10.52
CA ARG A 718 15.31 -18.67 10.14
C ARG A 718 14.67 -18.39 8.78
N GLY A 719 13.69 -17.50 8.76
CA GLY A 719 12.95 -17.13 7.55
C GLY A 719 11.77 -18.08 7.27
N MET A 720 11.26 -17.98 6.05
CA MET A 720 10.06 -18.67 5.57
C MET A 720 10.42 -19.56 4.37
N THR A 721 9.61 -20.59 4.13
CA THR A 721 9.68 -21.41 2.91
C THR A 721 9.16 -20.62 1.70
N PRO A 722 9.47 -21.04 0.46
CA PRO A 722 8.86 -20.46 -0.74
C PRO A 722 7.34 -20.69 -0.85
N SER A 723 6.77 -21.62 -0.07
CA SER A 723 5.31 -21.82 0.07
C SER A 723 4.65 -20.81 1.03
N ASN A 724 5.39 -19.79 1.51
CA ASN A 724 4.94 -18.80 2.48
C ASN A 724 4.50 -19.45 3.82
N GLN A 725 5.31 -20.40 4.30
CA GLN A 725 5.13 -21.11 5.56
C GLN A 725 6.41 -21.01 6.41
N PHE A 726 6.34 -21.39 7.68
CA PHE A 726 7.49 -21.42 8.57
C PHE A 726 7.88 -22.88 8.88
N LYS A 727 9.15 -23.25 8.64
CA LYS A 727 9.68 -24.56 9.03
C LYS A 727 10.01 -24.56 10.52
N VAL A 728 9.46 -25.50 11.28
CA VAL A 728 9.85 -25.73 12.69
C VAL A 728 11.32 -26.17 12.77
N HIS A 729 11.98 -25.87 13.88
CA HIS A 729 13.39 -26.22 14.14
C HIS A 729 13.57 -26.89 15.51
N GLY A 730 12.74 -26.54 16.49
CA GLY A 730 12.74 -27.20 17.78
C GLY A 730 11.43 -26.99 18.54
N GLN A 731 11.21 -27.86 19.51
CA GLN A 731 10.09 -27.84 20.44
C GLN A 731 10.65 -28.03 21.86
N LEU A 732 10.14 -27.26 22.81
CA LEU A 732 10.46 -27.35 24.23
C LEU A 732 9.18 -27.78 24.96
N PRO A 733 9.10 -29.01 25.52
CA PRO A 733 8.03 -29.35 26.45
C PRO A 733 8.03 -28.39 27.64
N LEU A 734 6.86 -27.95 28.10
CA LEU A 734 6.76 -27.01 29.22
C LEU A 734 6.93 -27.70 30.59
N TYR A 735 6.56 -28.98 30.69
CA TYR A 735 6.68 -29.72 31.94
C TYR A 735 8.15 -29.82 32.41
N GLY A 736 8.46 -29.34 33.62
CA GLY A 736 9.83 -29.29 34.15
C GLY A 736 10.75 -28.33 33.39
N MET A 737 10.19 -27.36 32.66
CA MET A 737 10.92 -26.26 32.04
C MET A 737 11.09 -25.12 33.04
N THR A 738 12.20 -24.39 33.01
CA THR A 738 12.37 -23.17 33.82
C THR A 738 12.81 -21.97 32.99
N ILE A 739 12.50 -20.77 33.46
CA ILE A 739 12.73 -19.51 32.75
C ILE A 739 13.40 -18.50 33.69
N ARG A 740 14.48 -17.85 33.24
CA ARG A 740 15.19 -16.80 33.97
C ARG A 740 15.51 -15.64 33.06
N GLU A 741 15.38 -14.42 33.58
CA GLU A 741 15.92 -13.23 32.90
C GLU A 741 17.46 -13.30 32.90
N SER A 742 18.09 -12.85 31.82
CA SER A 742 19.52 -13.11 31.56
C SER A 742 20.23 -11.99 30.79
N GLU A 743 19.67 -10.77 30.83
CA GLU A 743 20.27 -9.58 30.22
C GLU A 743 21.71 -9.32 30.72
N GLU A 744 21.96 -9.49 32.03
CA GLU A 744 23.29 -9.38 32.63
C GLU A 744 24.25 -10.51 32.22
N GLU A 745 23.74 -11.74 32.06
CA GLU A 745 24.52 -12.94 31.71
C GLU A 745 25.09 -12.86 30.28
N TRP A 746 24.27 -12.38 29.33
CA TRP A 746 24.62 -12.35 27.91
C TRP A 746 24.96 -10.96 27.36
N GLY A 747 24.73 -9.89 28.14
CA GLY A 747 24.89 -8.50 27.69
C GLY A 747 23.90 -8.12 26.59
N VAL A 748 22.71 -8.73 26.59
CA VAL A 748 21.67 -8.54 25.56
C VAL A 748 20.43 -7.92 26.17
N PRO A 749 20.04 -6.70 25.76
CA PRO A 749 18.81 -6.07 26.23
C PRO A 749 17.57 -6.94 26.04
N HIS A 750 16.77 -7.05 27.09
CA HIS A 750 15.51 -7.78 27.16
C HIS A 750 15.65 -9.28 26.82
N SER A 751 16.74 -9.91 27.26
CA SER A 751 16.94 -11.36 27.10
C SER A 751 16.58 -12.20 28.31
N PHE A 752 16.06 -13.39 28.02
CA PHE A 752 15.76 -14.44 28.98
C PHE A 752 16.21 -15.80 28.45
N THR A 753 16.60 -16.67 29.37
CA THR A 753 17.05 -18.04 29.09
C THR A 753 15.95 -19.03 29.44
N LEU A 754 15.58 -19.83 28.44
CA LEU A 754 14.59 -20.89 28.52
C LEU A 754 15.31 -22.22 28.71
N PHE A 755 15.24 -22.82 29.89
CA PHE A 755 15.89 -24.09 30.23
C PHE A 755 14.86 -25.23 30.13
N GLY A 756 14.86 -25.96 29.01
CA GLY A 756 14.13 -27.22 28.87
C GLY A 756 14.98 -28.41 29.31
N GLN A 757 14.35 -29.54 29.60
CA GLN A 757 15.00 -30.76 30.16
C GLN A 757 16.24 -31.27 29.40
N ARG A 758 16.33 -31.01 28.08
CA ARG A 758 17.44 -31.48 27.21
C ARG A 758 18.19 -30.37 26.48
N GLN A 759 17.69 -29.13 26.48
CA GLN A 759 18.30 -28.02 25.74
C GLN A 759 17.92 -26.67 26.39
N SER A 760 18.86 -25.72 26.40
CA SER A 760 18.61 -24.34 26.80
C SER A 760 18.60 -23.40 25.57
N VAL A 761 17.73 -22.40 25.59
CA VAL A 761 17.54 -21.45 24.50
C VAL A 761 17.48 -20.03 25.05
N VAL A 762 18.52 -19.23 24.79
CA VAL A 762 18.53 -17.80 25.10
C VAL A 762 17.80 -17.03 24.00
N VAL A 763 16.86 -16.18 24.38
CA VAL A 763 16.02 -15.36 23.48
C VAL A 763 15.99 -13.92 23.95
N ALA A 764 15.81 -12.98 23.01
CA ALA A 764 15.61 -11.56 23.30
C ALA A 764 14.34 -11.02 22.64
N ALA A 765 13.60 -10.20 23.39
CA ALA A 765 12.40 -9.50 22.92
C ALA A 765 12.74 -8.22 22.14
N SER A 766 11.72 -7.59 21.53
CA SER A 766 11.89 -6.30 20.83
C SER A 766 11.78 -5.08 21.76
N CYS A 767 11.19 -5.23 22.94
CA CYS A 767 11.17 -4.27 24.05
C CYS A 767 10.82 -4.99 25.37
N ALA A 768 11.01 -4.32 26.52
CA ALA A 768 10.64 -4.84 27.84
C ALA A 768 9.17 -5.33 27.91
N SER A 769 8.22 -4.57 27.36
CA SER A 769 6.80 -4.97 27.35
C SER A 769 6.49 -6.23 26.51
N GLU A 770 7.28 -6.55 25.50
CA GLU A 770 7.19 -7.87 24.83
C GLU A 770 7.86 -8.96 25.70
N MET A 771 8.97 -8.66 26.37
CA MET A 771 9.62 -9.61 27.29
C MET A 771 8.66 -10.01 28.43
N GLU A 772 8.07 -9.04 29.12
CA GLU A 772 7.11 -9.24 30.20
C GLU A 772 5.96 -10.17 29.77
N ARG A 773 5.32 -9.88 28.62
CA ARG A 773 4.20 -10.68 28.09
C ARG A 773 4.59 -12.08 27.65
N TRP A 774 5.82 -12.29 27.17
CA TRP A 774 6.30 -13.65 26.88
C TRP A 774 6.67 -14.41 28.15
N VAL A 775 7.30 -13.75 29.13
CA VAL A 775 7.72 -14.35 30.40
C VAL A 775 6.51 -14.70 31.27
N GLU A 776 5.47 -13.85 31.32
CA GLU A 776 4.22 -14.11 32.04
C GLU A 776 3.49 -15.33 31.46
N ASP A 777 3.21 -15.32 30.15
CA ASP A 777 2.48 -16.41 29.50
C ASP A 777 3.26 -17.74 29.56
N ILE A 778 4.59 -17.73 29.41
CA ILE A 778 5.41 -18.95 29.54
C ILE A 778 5.39 -19.48 30.98
N ARG A 779 5.51 -18.63 32.01
CA ARG A 779 5.42 -19.06 33.41
C ARG A 779 4.04 -19.69 33.69
N MET A 780 2.97 -19.02 33.30
CA MET A 780 1.59 -19.52 33.48
C MET A 780 1.37 -20.87 32.77
N ALA A 781 1.88 -21.03 31.55
CA ALA A 781 1.74 -22.27 30.79
C ALA A 781 2.56 -23.43 31.40
N ILE A 782 3.73 -23.15 31.99
CA ILE A 782 4.51 -24.14 32.75
C ILE A 782 3.74 -24.56 34.01
N ASP A 783 3.25 -23.61 34.81
CA ASP A 783 2.49 -23.90 36.04
C ASP A 783 1.27 -24.82 35.75
N LEU A 784 0.56 -24.58 34.63
CA LEU A 784 -0.60 -25.37 34.20
C LEU A 784 -0.19 -26.75 33.64
N ALA A 785 0.91 -26.84 32.90
CA ALA A 785 1.47 -28.11 32.42
C ALA A 785 1.90 -29.02 33.60
N GLU A 786 2.45 -28.44 34.66
CA GLU A 786 2.80 -29.18 35.88
C GLU A 786 1.55 -29.67 36.62
N GLN A 787 0.57 -28.80 36.89
CA GLN A 787 -0.70 -29.19 37.55
C GLN A 787 -1.46 -30.31 36.81
N SER A 788 -1.58 -30.20 35.49
CA SER A 788 -2.25 -31.21 34.66
C SER A 788 -1.47 -32.53 34.58
N SER A 789 -0.14 -32.51 34.67
CA SER A 789 0.66 -33.74 34.78
C SER A 789 0.54 -34.41 36.15
N SER A 790 0.47 -33.65 37.25
CA SER A 790 0.34 -34.22 38.60
C SER A 790 -0.98 -34.98 38.79
N LEU A 791 -2.09 -34.45 38.26
CA LEU A 791 -3.38 -35.15 38.27
C LEU A 791 -3.38 -36.48 37.52
N ASN A 792 -2.51 -36.62 36.50
CA ASN A 792 -2.37 -37.88 35.75
C ASN A 792 -1.42 -38.88 36.45
N ASN A 793 -0.41 -38.40 37.19
CA ASN A 793 0.50 -39.25 37.95
C ASN A 793 -0.18 -39.92 39.17
N ASP A 794 -1.12 -39.24 39.84
CA ASP A 794 -1.91 -39.82 40.93
C ASP A 794 -2.78 -41.02 40.49
N LEU A 795 -3.04 -41.16 39.18
CA LEU A 795 -3.74 -42.30 38.57
C LEU A 795 -2.81 -43.38 37.98
N LEU A 796 -1.50 -43.16 37.96
CA LEU A 796 -0.51 -44.03 37.31
C LEU A 796 0.65 -44.46 38.22
N SER A 797 0.51 -44.33 39.54
CA SER A 797 1.51 -44.68 40.55
C SER A 797 1.79 -46.19 40.73
N THR A 798 1.59 -47.02 39.70
CA THR A 798 1.91 -48.46 39.68
C THR A 798 2.53 -48.96 38.36
N SER A 799 3.65 -48.38 37.93
CA SER A 799 4.76 -49.14 37.32
C SER A 799 6.00 -48.28 37.08
N LEU A 800 7.07 -48.55 37.82
CA LEU A 800 8.42 -48.10 37.50
C LEU A 800 9.20 -49.25 36.88
N SER A 801 9.88 -48.99 35.78
CA SER A 801 11.04 -49.76 35.34
C SER A 801 12.10 -48.79 34.85
N ASP A 802 13.17 -48.67 35.61
CA ASP A 802 14.35 -47.89 35.30
C ASP A 802 15.03 -48.42 34.02
N ASN A 803 15.60 -47.52 33.22
CA ASN A 803 16.80 -47.83 32.43
C ASN A 803 17.47 -46.52 31.99
N LYS A 804 18.68 -46.31 32.50
CA LYS A 804 19.59 -45.28 32.01
C LYS A 804 20.36 -45.85 30.83
N ASP A 805 20.56 -45.04 29.81
CA ASP A 805 21.81 -45.13 29.05
C ASP A 805 22.28 -43.73 28.62
N GLY A 806 23.59 -43.57 28.43
CA GLY A 806 24.24 -42.26 28.25
C GLY A 806 24.79 -42.05 26.85
N GLY A 807 24.12 -41.20 26.05
CA GLY A 807 24.59 -40.78 24.72
C GLY A 807 24.89 -39.28 24.64
N VAL A 808 26.12 -38.93 24.27
CA VAL A 808 26.47 -37.55 23.86
C VAL A 808 26.28 -37.45 22.36
N GLU A 809 25.15 -36.92 21.91
CA GLU A 809 24.91 -36.69 20.49
C GLU A 809 25.49 -35.34 20.02
N GLN A 810 26.14 -35.38 18.87
CA GLN A 810 26.96 -34.31 18.32
C GLN A 810 26.22 -33.64 17.16
N GLU A 811 26.17 -32.30 17.10
CA GLU A 811 25.45 -31.57 16.05
C GLU A 811 26.02 -31.87 14.64
N SER A 812 25.34 -32.72 13.87
CA SER A 812 25.59 -32.96 12.44
C SER A 812 24.48 -32.37 11.57
N GLU A 813 24.82 -31.38 10.72
CA GLU A 813 23.97 -30.98 9.60
C GLU A 813 24.12 -31.98 8.42
N ASP A 814 23.12 -31.99 7.52
CA ASP A 814 22.99 -32.72 6.24
C ASP A 814 22.45 -34.17 6.22
N GLU A 815 21.84 -34.50 5.06
CA GLU A 815 21.01 -35.68 4.71
C GLU A 815 19.66 -35.79 5.49
N LEU A 816 18.56 -36.33 4.95
CA LEU A 816 18.36 -37.26 3.82
C LEU A 816 17.64 -36.67 2.59
N GLY A 817 17.92 -37.25 1.42
CA GLY A 817 17.03 -37.17 0.26
C GLY A 817 15.93 -38.24 0.30
N GLY A 818 14.68 -37.86 0.06
CA GLY A 818 13.51 -38.75 0.08
C GLY A 818 12.74 -38.79 -1.25
N SER A 819 12.14 -39.96 -1.54
CA SER A 819 11.55 -40.33 -2.84
C SER A 819 10.53 -39.36 -3.45
N ARG A 820 10.51 -39.33 -4.79
CA ARG A 820 9.57 -38.58 -5.64
C ARG A 820 8.11 -39.01 -5.43
N SER A 821 7.23 -38.04 -5.22
CA SER A 821 5.82 -38.10 -5.65
C SER A 821 5.37 -36.71 -6.15
N SER A 822 4.17 -36.60 -6.75
CA SER A 822 3.77 -35.43 -7.55
C SER A 822 3.43 -34.18 -6.72
N LEU A 823 4.23 -33.12 -6.92
CA LEU A 823 3.95 -31.77 -6.45
C LEU A 823 3.22 -30.95 -7.53
N GLU A 824 1.92 -30.78 -7.31
CA GLU A 824 1.08 -29.84 -8.03
C GLU A 824 1.44 -28.39 -7.64
N ARG A 825 1.18 -27.42 -8.52
CA ARG A 825 1.49 -26.01 -8.28
C ARG A 825 0.43 -25.38 -7.36
N GLN A 826 0.66 -25.37 -6.04
CA GLN A 826 -0.19 -24.59 -5.12
C GLN A 826 -0.02 -23.08 -5.34
N GLY A 827 -1.12 -22.33 -5.18
CA GLY A 827 -1.21 -20.89 -5.42
C GLY A 827 -0.56 -20.01 -4.34
N HIS A 828 -0.59 -18.68 -4.56
CA HIS A 828 -0.18 -17.70 -3.55
C HIS A 828 -1.19 -17.66 -2.41
N ARG A 829 -0.74 -17.95 -1.19
CA ARG A 829 -1.54 -17.84 0.04
C ARG A 829 -1.60 -16.39 0.54
N GLY A 830 -2.68 -16.05 1.25
CA GLY A 830 -2.81 -14.76 1.94
C GLY A 830 -1.85 -14.63 3.14
N ASN A 831 -1.59 -13.40 3.58
CA ASN A 831 -0.77 -13.12 4.77
C ASN A 831 -1.61 -13.19 6.05
N THR A 832 -1.40 -14.22 6.88
CA THR A 832 -2.06 -14.39 8.20
C THR A 832 -1.47 -13.46 9.27
N THR A 833 -2.05 -13.49 10.48
CA THR A 833 -1.53 -12.77 11.66
C THR A 833 -0.09 -13.18 12.00
N VAL A 834 0.32 -14.43 11.73
CA VAL A 834 1.71 -14.92 11.88
C VAL A 834 2.68 -14.10 11.02
N HIS A 835 2.30 -13.83 9.76
CA HIS A 835 3.09 -13.05 8.81
C HIS A 835 3.21 -11.59 9.23
N VAL A 836 2.14 -11.01 9.79
CA VAL A 836 2.17 -9.63 10.33
C VAL A 836 3.09 -9.55 11.54
N CYS A 837 3.05 -10.54 12.45
CA CYS A 837 3.94 -10.59 13.62
C CYS A 837 5.42 -10.71 13.23
N TRP A 838 5.73 -11.60 12.29
CA TRP A 838 7.08 -11.75 11.70
C TRP A 838 7.61 -10.46 11.07
N HIS A 839 6.77 -9.72 10.34
CA HIS A 839 7.19 -8.47 9.67
C HIS A 839 7.19 -7.23 10.58
N ARG A 840 6.66 -7.31 11.81
CA ARG A 840 6.56 -6.17 12.73
C ARG A 840 7.28 -6.38 14.07
N ASN A 841 7.85 -7.56 14.33
CA ASN A 841 8.58 -7.93 15.55
C ASN A 841 7.72 -7.76 16.83
N THR A 842 6.52 -8.34 16.79
CA THR A 842 5.48 -8.26 17.84
C THR A 842 4.91 -9.66 18.11
N SER A 843 4.10 -9.80 19.16
CA SER A 843 3.33 -11.01 19.47
C SER A 843 1.83 -10.75 19.59
N VAL A 844 1.04 -11.83 19.55
CA VAL A 844 -0.41 -11.88 19.72
C VAL A 844 -0.76 -13.15 20.49
N SER A 845 -1.50 -13.03 21.59
CA SER A 845 -2.03 -14.13 22.40
C SER A 845 -3.46 -14.52 22.01
N MET A 846 -3.94 -15.65 22.51
CA MET A 846 -5.34 -16.05 22.40
C MET A 846 -6.27 -15.00 23.02
N VAL A 847 -5.90 -14.42 24.17
CA VAL A 847 -6.61 -13.30 24.81
C VAL A 847 -6.65 -12.07 23.89
N ASP A 848 -5.56 -11.75 23.17
CA ASP A 848 -5.57 -10.68 22.16
C ASP A 848 -6.55 -11.00 21.01
N PHE A 849 -6.66 -12.27 20.56
CA PHE A 849 -7.64 -12.69 19.55
C PHE A 849 -9.09 -12.53 20.07
N SER A 850 -9.40 -12.97 21.29
CA SER A 850 -10.74 -12.79 21.90
C SER A 850 -11.11 -11.31 22.05
N ILE A 851 -10.18 -10.46 22.50
CA ILE A 851 -10.39 -9.00 22.56
C ILE A 851 -10.63 -8.42 21.15
N ALA A 852 -9.95 -8.92 20.12
CA ALA A 852 -10.18 -8.52 18.74
C ALA A 852 -11.50 -9.07 18.15
N VAL A 853 -12.08 -10.12 18.74
CA VAL A 853 -13.42 -10.61 18.44
C VAL A 853 -14.47 -9.67 19.05
N GLU A 854 -14.41 -9.40 20.36
CA GLU A 854 -15.34 -8.49 21.06
C GLU A 854 -15.42 -7.09 20.43
N ASN A 855 -14.30 -6.64 19.84
CA ASN A 855 -14.15 -5.31 19.26
C ASN A 855 -14.36 -5.26 17.73
N GLN A 856 -14.94 -6.28 17.10
CA GLN A 856 -15.39 -6.16 15.70
C GLN A 856 -16.35 -4.98 15.51
N LEU A 857 -16.16 -4.21 14.44
CA LEU A 857 -16.97 -3.01 14.16
C LEU A 857 -17.07 -2.78 12.65
N SER A 858 -18.26 -2.39 12.18
CA SER A 858 -18.50 -2.03 10.78
C SER A 858 -19.22 -0.69 10.69
N GLY A 859 -18.93 0.09 9.64
CA GLY A 859 -19.60 1.37 9.43
C GLY A 859 -19.07 2.16 8.23
N ASN A 860 -19.62 3.36 8.05
CA ASN A 860 -19.13 4.31 7.06
C ASN A 860 -18.03 5.18 7.67
N LEU A 861 -16.91 5.34 6.97
CA LEU A 861 -15.86 6.32 7.29
C LEU A 861 -15.46 7.10 6.04
N LEU A 862 -15.02 8.33 6.22
CA LEU A 862 -14.28 9.08 5.20
C LEU A 862 -12.79 8.87 5.43
N ARG A 863 -12.05 8.38 4.43
CA ARG A 863 -10.59 8.17 4.49
C ARG A 863 -9.84 9.23 3.69
N LYS A 864 -8.73 9.74 4.24
CA LYS A 864 -7.76 10.61 3.57
C LYS A 864 -6.33 10.13 3.84
N PHE A 865 -5.46 10.14 2.83
CA PHE A 865 -4.02 9.90 3.00
C PHE A 865 -3.33 11.24 3.31
N LYS A 866 -2.14 11.21 3.95
CA LYS A 866 -1.43 12.45 4.32
C LYS A 866 -1.18 13.40 3.14
N ASN A 867 -0.94 12.87 1.94
CA ASN A 867 -0.66 13.66 0.74
C ASN A 867 -1.84 13.72 -0.26
N SER A 868 -3.05 13.28 0.10
CA SER A 868 -4.22 13.30 -0.81
C SER A 868 -5.17 14.46 -0.51
N ASN A 869 -5.55 15.23 -1.52
CA ASN A 869 -6.41 16.40 -1.32
C ASN A 869 -7.83 16.01 -0.87
N GLY A 870 -8.45 15.02 -1.50
CA GLY A 870 -9.82 14.58 -1.22
C GLY A 870 -10.01 13.63 -0.02
N TRP A 871 -11.26 13.52 0.43
CA TRP A 871 -11.76 12.52 1.36
C TRP A 871 -12.59 11.47 0.61
N GLN A 872 -12.27 10.18 0.77
CA GLN A 872 -12.97 9.08 0.12
C GLN A 872 -13.94 8.42 1.10
N LYS A 873 -15.25 8.47 0.84
CA LYS A 873 -16.23 7.67 1.61
C LYS A 873 -16.07 6.19 1.29
N LEU A 874 -15.99 5.36 2.33
CA LEU A 874 -15.85 3.92 2.26
C LEU A 874 -16.76 3.26 3.29
N TRP A 875 -17.23 2.06 2.97
CA TRP A 875 -17.67 1.12 4.01
C TRP A 875 -16.42 0.43 4.56
N VAL A 876 -16.30 0.36 5.88
CA VAL A 876 -15.12 -0.17 6.56
C VAL A 876 -15.57 -1.22 7.56
N VAL A 877 -14.95 -2.39 7.47
CA VAL A 877 -15.11 -3.51 8.42
C VAL A 877 -13.80 -3.66 9.19
N PHE A 878 -13.89 -3.77 10.51
CA PHE A 878 -12.77 -4.05 11.40
C PHE A 878 -12.96 -5.42 12.04
N THR A 879 -12.02 -6.33 11.77
CA THR A 879 -12.03 -7.72 12.25
C THR A 879 -10.62 -8.31 12.12
N ASN A 880 -10.24 -9.27 12.96
CA ASN A 880 -8.92 -9.93 12.94
C ASN A 880 -7.73 -8.93 12.79
N PHE A 881 -7.68 -7.96 13.71
CA PHE A 881 -6.68 -6.88 13.78
C PHE A 881 -6.53 -6.04 12.49
N SER A 882 -7.51 -6.03 11.59
CA SER A 882 -7.38 -5.47 10.24
C SER A 882 -8.60 -4.65 9.83
N LEU A 883 -8.37 -3.52 9.14
CA LEU A 883 -9.43 -2.83 8.40
C LEU A 883 -9.57 -3.43 7.01
N PHE A 884 -10.80 -3.67 6.57
CA PHE A 884 -11.16 -4.05 5.20
C PHE A 884 -12.04 -2.94 4.60
N PHE A 885 -11.71 -2.51 3.38
CA PHE A 885 -12.34 -1.36 2.73
C PHE A 885 -13.21 -1.79 1.56
N TYR A 886 -14.46 -1.35 1.54
CA TYR A 886 -15.45 -1.62 0.50
C TYR A 886 -15.98 -0.27 -0.04
N LYS A 887 -16.50 -0.24 -1.27
CA LYS A 887 -17.17 0.94 -1.88
C LYS A 887 -18.57 1.13 -1.28
N SER A 888 -19.28 0.03 -1.05
CA SER A 888 -20.60 -0.03 -0.40
C SER A 888 -20.64 -1.12 0.67
N HIS A 889 -21.72 -1.13 1.46
CA HIS A 889 -22.08 -2.24 2.36
C HIS A 889 -22.70 -3.44 1.60
N GLN A 890 -23.01 -3.24 0.32
CA GLN A 890 -23.58 -4.22 -0.61
C GLN A 890 -22.52 -4.87 -1.51
N ASP A 891 -21.23 -4.62 -1.26
CA ASP A 891 -20.13 -5.21 -2.04
C ASP A 891 -19.74 -6.57 -1.42
N ASP A 892 -19.71 -7.63 -2.22
CA ASP A 892 -19.42 -9.00 -1.74
C ASP A 892 -17.97 -9.19 -1.27
N TYR A 893 -17.06 -8.29 -1.65
CA TYR A 893 -15.62 -8.43 -1.39
C TYR A 893 -14.91 -7.08 -1.18
N PRO A 894 -13.83 -7.04 -0.38
CA PRO A 894 -13.08 -5.80 -0.15
C PRO A 894 -12.23 -5.38 -1.36
N LEU A 895 -12.09 -4.06 -1.50
CA LEU A 895 -11.16 -3.38 -2.41
C LEU A 895 -9.70 -3.52 -1.95
N ALA A 896 -9.47 -3.46 -0.64
CA ALA A 896 -8.16 -3.55 0.01
C ALA A 896 -8.30 -3.85 1.51
N SER A 897 -7.20 -4.25 2.16
CA SER A 897 -7.11 -4.40 3.61
C SER A 897 -5.88 -3.68 4.20
N LEU A 898 -5.90 -3.44 5.51
CA LEU A 898 -4.84 -2.78 6.28
C LEU A 898 -4.71 -3.45 7.67
N PRO A 899 -3.74 -4.36 7.86
CA PRO A 899 -3.46 -4.94 9.17
C PRO A 899 -2.87 -3.91 10.14
N LEU A 900 -3.39 -3.85 11.37
CA LEU A 900 -3.18 -2.74 12.30
C LEU A 900 -2.15 -2.99 13.41
N LEU A 901 -1.74 -4.24 13.69
CA LEU A 901 -0.78 -4.54 14.78
C LEU A 901 0.45 -3.60 14.78
N GLY A 902 0.63 -2.81 15.86
CA GLY A 902 1.71 -1.84 15.99
C GLY A 902 1.54 -0.50 15.24
N TYR A 903 0.39 -0.23 14.62
CA TYR A 903 -0.04 1.15 14.32
C TYR A 903 -0.31 1.91 15.63
N SER A 904 -0.32 3.24 15.55
CA SER A 904 -0.71 4.14 16.62
C SER A 904 -2.02 4.86 16.26
N VAL A 905 -2.96 4.94 17.21
CA VAL A 905 -4.26 5.62 17.07
C VAL A 905 -4.22 6.95 17.81
N THR A 906 -4.21 8.05 17.06
CA THR A 906 -4.05 9.42 17.58
C THR A 906 -5.13 10.34 17.01
N VAL A 907 -5.25 11.54 17.56
CA VAL A 907 -5.97 12.65 16.90
C VAL A 907 -4.93 13.43 16.06
N PRO A 908 -5.28 14.00 14.90
CA PRO A 908 -4.37 14.88 14.15
C PRO A 908 -3.90 16.05 15.02
N SER A 909 -2.65 16.49 14.84
CA SER A 909 -2.17 17.75 15.45
C SER A 909 -2.59 18.95 14.59
N GLU A 910 -2.68 20.13 15.21
CA GLU A 910 -3.05 21.38 14.51
C GLU A 910 -2.16 21.65 13.28
N SER A 911 -0.86 21.38 13.41
CA SER A 911 0.16 21.49 12.34
C SER A 911 -0.06 20.56 11.14
N GLU A 912 -1.01 19.61 11.20
CA GLU A 912 -1.37 18.75 10.08
C GLU A 912 -2.56 19.28 9.25
N ASN A 913 -3.10 20.46 9.61
CA ASN A 913 -4.10 21.22 8.86
C ASN A 913 -5.39 20.41 8.52
N ILE A 914 -5.83 19.58 9.47
CA ILE A 914 -7.04 18.76 9.33
C ILE A 914 -8.24 19.44 10.01
N HIS A 915 -8.78 20.47 9.37
CA HIS A 915 -9.92 21.25 9.87
C HIS A 915 -11.28 20.57 9.59
N LYS A 916 -11.48 19.36 10.13
CA LYS A 916 -12.78 18.67 10.18
C LYS A 916 -12.90 17.87 11.48
N ASP A 917 -14.07 17.93 12.11
CA ASP A 917 -14.35 17.26 13.40
C ASP A 917 -14.36 15.75 13.27
N TYR A 918 -14.19 15.06 14.40
CA TYR A 918 -14.30 13.60 14.53
C TYR A 918 -13.32 12.80 13.63
N VAL A 919 -12.11 13.35 13.43
CA VAL A 919 -11.01 12.69 12.71
C VAL A 919 -10.05 12.00 13.67
N PHE A 920 -9.79 10.72 13.43
CA PHE A 920 -8.65 9.99 14.00
C PHE A 920 -7.58 9.71 12.94
N LYS A 921 -6.36 9.47 13.42
CA LYS A 921 -5.12 9.29 12.66
C LYS A 921 -4.52 7.92 13.00
N LEU A 922 -4.36 7.08 11.99
CA LEU A 922 -3.62 5.82 12.07
C LEU A 922 -2.21 6.01 11.49
N HIS A 923 -1.19 5.83 12.31
CA HIS A 923 0.21 6.06 11.95
C HIS A 923 1.10 4.84 12.26
N PHE A 924 1.90 4.41 11.28
CA PHE A 924 2.96 3.41 11.43
C PHE A 924 4.15 3.71 10.51
N LYS A 925 5.29 4.10 11.11
CA LYS A 925 6.53 4.42 10.39
C LYS A 925 6.29 5.54 9.36
N SER A 926 6.33 5.24 8.06
CA SER A 926 6.04 6.21 6.98
C SER A 926 4.56 6.26 6.58
N HIS A 927 3.72 5.36 7.07
CA HIS A 927 2.32 5.25 6.67
C HIS A 927 1.44 6.08 7.60
N VAL A 928 0.67 7.02 7.05
CA VAL A 928 -0.29 7.86 7.78
C VAL A 928 -1.62 7.91 7.03
N TYR A 929 -2.68 7.54 7.72
CA TYR A 929 -4.06 7.56 7.25
C TYR A 929 -4.91 8.38 8.22
N TYR A 930 -5.80 9.20 7.69
CA TYR A 930 -6.84 9.91 8.43
C TYR A 930 -8.20 9.31 8.14
N PHE A 931 -9.03 9.20 9.18
CA PHE A 931 -10.38 8.67 9.12
C PHE A 931 -11.33 9.59 9.87
N ARG A 932 -12.38 10.09 9.20
CA ARG A 932 -13.48 10.85 9.82
C ARG A 932 -14.70 9.96 10.00
N SER A 933 -15.31 10.02 11.18
CA SER A 933 -16.62 9.42 11.43
C SER A 933 -17.77 10.35 10.99
N GLU A 934 -19.00 10.01 11.35
CA GLU A 934 -20.20 10.86 11.18
C GLU A 934 -20.64 11.58 12.47
N SER A 935 -20.12 11.18 13.63
CA SER A 935 -20.50 11.73 14.95
C SER A 935 -19.43 11.50 16.02
N GLU A 936 -19.52 12.23 17.13
CA GLU A 936 -18.65 12.07 18.29
C GLU A 936 -18.63 10.62 18.82
N TYR A 937 -19.79 10.05 19.14
CA TYR A 937 -19.90 8.65 19.60
C TYR A 937 -19.23 7.67 18.62
N THR A 938 -19.46 7.83 17.31
CA THR A 938 -18.85 6.92 16.33
C THR A 938 -17.33 7.11 16.24
N PHE A 939 -16.81 8.32 16.45
CA PHE A 939 -15.37 8.58 16.53
C PHE A 939 -14.74 7.99 17.80
N GLU A 940 -15.37 8.17 18.97
CA GLU A 940 -14.94 7.51 20.21
C GLU A 940 -14.90 5.99 20.05
N ARG A 941 -15.99 5.40 19.54
CA ARG A 941 -16.14 3.95 19.35
C ARG A 941 -15.15 3.38 18.33
N TRP A 942 -14.92 4.07 17.22
CA TRP A 942 -13.87 3.67 16.25
C TRP A 942 -12.46 3.75 16.84
N MET A 943 -12.16 4.77 17.66
CA MET A 943 -10.88 4.83 18.35
C MET A 943 -10.74 3.75 19.43
N GLU A 944 -11.80 3.46 20.19
CA GLU A 944 -11.83 2.42 21.24
C GLU A 944 -11.46 1.04 20.66
N VAL A 945 -12.17 0.60 19.61
CA VAL A 945 -11.96 -0.73 19.02
C VAL A 945 -10.61 -0.85 18.32
N ILE A 946 -10.12 0.20 17.67
CA ILE A 946 -8.79 0.13 17.04
C ILE A 946 -7.69 0.18 18.11
N ARG A 947 -7.87 0.93 19.20
CA ARG A 947 -6.91 0.97 20.33
C ARG A 947 -6.72 -0.39 20.99
N SER A 948 -7.76 -1.22 21.12
CA SER A 948 -7.60 -2.57 21.70
C SER A 948 -6.72 -3.50 20.85
N ALA A 949 -6.68 -3.29 19.52
CA ALA A 949 -5.85 -4.05 18.58
C ALA A 949 -4.49 -3.40 18.22
N THR A 950 -4.16 -2.25 18.83
CA THR A 950 -2.94 -1.49 18.51
C THR A 950 -2.07 -1.16 19.72
N CYS A 951 -2.67 -0.90 20.88
CA CYS A 951 -1.97 -0.49 22.10
C CYS A 951 -1.97 -1.60 23.17
N SER A 952 -1.13 -2.63 22.97
CA SER A 952 -0.88 -3.68 23.97
C SER A 952 -0.14 -3.20 25.23
N THR A 953 0.27 -1.92 25.28
CA THR A 953 1.21 -1.35 26.25
C THR A 953 0.57 -0.52 27.37
N SER A 954 -0.77 -0.44 27.45
CA SER A 954 -1.45 0.48 28.39
C SER A 954 -2.79 -0.03 28.91
N ARG A 955 -2.82 -1.21 29.56
CA ARG A 955 -4.02 -1.74 30.23
C ARG A 955 -3.66 -2.40 31.58
N PRO A 956 -4.35 -2.07 32.69
CA PRO A 956 -4.34 -2.89 33.90
C PRO A 956 -4.88 -4.30 33.60
N LEU A 957 -4.45 -5.31 34.35
CA LEU A 957 -4.93 -6.68 34.19
C LEU A 957 -6.42 -6.80 34.58
N PRO A 958 -7.22 -7.61 33.85
CA PRO A 958 -8.40 -8.25 34.43
C PRO A 958 -7.98 -9.12 35.62
N SER A 959 -8.74 -9.10 36.72
CA SER A 959 -8.32 -9.67 38.00
C SER A 959 -8.14 -11.19 38.02
N THR A 960 -8.67 -11.92 37.04
CA THR A 960 -8.56 -13.39 36.95
C THR A 960 -8.28 -13.88 35.52
N ARG A 961 -7.01 -13.85 35.11
CA ARG A 961 -6.55 -14.54 33.89
C ARG A 961 -6.70 -16.08 33.96
N LYS A 962 -6.89 -16.64 35.16
CA LYS A 962 -7.16 -18.08 35.38
C LYS A 962 -8.52 -18.57 34.88
N ASP A 963 -9.43 -17.66 34.49
CA ASP A 963 -10.75 -18.03 33.96
C ASP A 963 -10.79 -18.00 32.41
N LEU A 964 -9.62 -17.81 31.77
CA LEU A 964 -9.44 -17.66 30.32
C LEU A 964 -8.51 -18.72 29.69
N TYR A 965 -7.95 -19.62 30.52
CA TYR A 965 -7.08 -20.73 30.16
C TYR A 965 -7.43 -21.92 31.07
#